data_AF-A0A139APL8-F1
#
_entry.id   AF-A0A139APL8-F1
#
_cell.length_a   1.000
_cell.length_b   1.000
_cell.length_c   1.000
_cell.angle_alpha   90.00
_cell.angle_beta   90.00
_cell.angle_gamma   90.00
#
_symmetry.space_group_name_H-M   'P 1'
#
loop_
_entity.id
_entity.type
_entity.pdbx_description
1 polymer ?
#
loop_
_entity_poly.entity_id
_entity_poly.type
_entity_poly.pdbx_seq_one_letter_code
_entity_poly.pdbx_strand_id
1 'polypeptide(L)'
;MMGNGERPLSPPSGGDLGFYHSTLGQPIGGMPPHAAQTLLSTVSYESSRKSSAPPSSSIGSVNTSGLLPFLTEGRFADALLHIRTSDNKISSLPVHRIILAYRSSFFNELFSNPTQTAGISSKGLPIYHVPILPAHRSRHEVLGLCLWWIYSLDDGEVTLPETKWDQVVGIHRVSDIFRLARLNAYAENLLRTAIEKPTTPTDEIHVIAQEARIWGVPGIERRAMEALMDRVMGSESSDQILATTSFDAFATIAGHTDLVKNFDLVRRYVAIKSKSSHPLDNESINALWSQVPFELLMLPDLDAAYRDPQVPRQFVLRALANKLASEPSALNEASPELFRATLEHGSIPDEHGGTIISPAVGYEVVRNYIATHPGLGESVPDSLWRLVRFAELSAEEFEQAFQDGYAPQNVLLKAMVIKLRSPQSGNMSDVASIPSISSPSLSAAHARPSVHSVPSVTPVATATPMAEPRNSAENRSLHTAGSVKVPYLKLDLDWNALINSKKGHWEDLTVDVTKKQMDDVVTSWSAIKRDDATELFGKLTKECLFSQNPNYERLYSSPESFPFIKIIDTIATQTHRSLGRNHREVVADLFLIGHMHKAKLELGLEDYKAMVAGVVYAIGVVRAHVSEEQRAREARAWQVLLSEMSVLLARGEKMTDEEVKLMMREVHGGGTPVKRGGNYHAGAGRGRPADRDKCSVM
;
A
#
# COMPACT_ATOMS: atom_id res chain seq x y z
N MET A 1 28.83 -51.87 -15.19
CA MET A 1 29.02 -53.22 -14.62
C MET A 1 29.28 -53.06 -13.13
N MET A 2 28.41 -53.69 -12.32
CA MET A 2 28.49 -54.07 -10.89
C MET A 2 28.90 -52.97 -9.88
N GLY A 3 28.15 -52.64 -8.83
CA GLY A 3 27.13 -53.39 -8.09
C GLY A 3 27.51 -53.42 -6.60
N ASN A 4 26.49 -53.34 -5.73
CA ASN A 4 26.46 -53.44 -4.24
C ASN A 4 26.13 -52.10 -3.58
N GLY A 5 25.06 -51.91 -2.80
CA GLY A 5 24.16 -52.85 -2.09
C GLY A 5 24.01 -52.35 -0.65
N GLU A 6 22.99 -51.53 -0.36
CA GLU A 6 21.85 -51.84 0.53
C GLU A 6 22.17 -52.18 2.02
N ARG A 7 21.93 -51.26 2.97
CA ARG A 7 20.72 -51.18 3.85
C ARG A 7 20.88 -50.28 5.10
N PRO A 8 19.78 -49.74 5.66
CA PRO A 8 19.78 -48.64 6.62
C PRO A 8 19.61 -49.06 8.09
N LEU A 9 20.10 -48.21 9.00
CA LEU A 9 19.93 -48.30 10.45
C LEU A 9 18.60 -47.66 10.89
N SER A 10 17.88 -48.36 11.76
CA SER A 10 16.66 -47.93 12.45
C SER A 10 16.92 -46.81 13.47
N PRO A 11 15.94 -45.93 13.77
CA PRO A 11 16.06 -44.98 14.86
C PRO A 11 15.62 -45.59 16.21
N PRO A 12 16.16 -45.11 17.34
CA PRO A 12 15.79 -45.58 18.65
C PRO A 12 14.50 -44.91 19.16
N SER A 13 13.79 -45.70 19.93
CA SER A 13 12.61 -45.42 20.73
C SER A 13 12.93 -44.69 22.03
N GLY A 14 11.94 -43.92 22.51
CA GLY A 14 11.65 -43.79 23.94
C GLY A 14 12.34 -42.65 24.70
N GLY A 15 11.55 -41.68 25.14
CA GLY A 15 11.95 -40.69 26.13
C GLY A 15 10.73 -39.96 26.70
N ASP A 16 10.26 -40.46 27.84
CA ASP A 16 9.28 -39.86 28.75
C ASP A 16 9.53 -38.38 29.04
N LEU A 17 8.44 -37.66 29.36
CA LEU A 17 8.28 -36.48 30.24
C LEU A 17 6.90 -35.89 29.88
N GLY A 18 5.96 -35.56 30.76
CA GLY A 18 5.87 -35.48 32.20
C GLY A 18 4.54 -34.77 32.47
N PHE A 19 3.78 -35.26 33.44
CA PHE A 19 2.49 -34.72 33.88
C PHE A 19 2.59 -33.25 34.31
N TYR A 20 1.68 -32.39 33.86
CA TYR A 20 1.20 -31.27 34.67
C TYR A 20 -0.32 -31.09 34.55
N HIS A 21 -0.88 -30.78 35.72
CA HIS A 21 -2.27 -30.77 36.10
C HIS A 21 -3.13 -29.73 35.36
N SER A 22 -4.39 -30.12 35.23
CA SER A 22 -5.54 -29.35 34.78
C SER A 22 -5.89 -28.18 35.72
N THR A 23 -6.31 -27.07 35.11
CA THR A 23 -7.23 -26.09 35.73
C THR A 23 -8.38 -25.81 34.78
N LEU A 24 -9.56 -26.37 35.12
CA LEU A 24 -10.88 -25.82 34.81
C LEU A 24 -10.96 -24.37 35.35
N GLY A 25 -11.65 -23.39 34.80
CA GLY A 25 -12.58 -23.26 33.68
C GLY A 25 -13.33 -21.92 33.86
N GLN A 26 -13.88 -21.35 32.78
CA GLN A 26 -15.17 -20.60 32.73
C GLN A 26 -15.46 -20.12 31.29
N PRO A 27 -16.73 -19.98 30.90
CA PRO A 27 -17.18 -20.06 29.51
C PRO A 27 -17.30 -18.67 28.85
N ILE A 28 -16.91 -18.56 27.58
CA ILE A 28 -17.26 -17.41 26.73
C ILE A 28 -18.43 -17.83 25.83
N GLY A 29 -19.48 -17.00 25.86
CA GLY A 29 -20.76 -17.20 25.21
C GLY A 29 -20.70 -17.40 23.69
N GLY A 30 -21.68 -18.16 23.20
CA GLY A 30 -21.80 -18.59 21.80
C GLY A 30 -22.12 -17.47 20.82
N MET A 31 -21.61 -17.64 19.60
CA MET A 31 -21.98 -16.88 18.40
C MET A 31 -23.20 -17.47 17.68
N PRO A 32 -24.01 -16.66 16.97
CA PRO A 32 -25.21 -17.10 16.25
C PRO A 32 -24.92 -17.61 14.81
N PRO A 33 -25.86 -18.32 14.16
CA PRO A 33 -25.65 -19.13 12.95
C PRO A 33 -25.59 -18.35 11.62
N HIS A 34 -25.27 -17.06 11.62
CA HIS A 34 -25.36 -16.19 10.43
C HIS A 34 -24.30 -16.45 9.34
N ALA A 35 -23.16 -17.06 9.67
CA ALA A 35 -22.03 -17.17 8.75
C ALA A 35 -22.28 -18.08 7.54
N ALA A 36 -23.08 -19.15 7.68
CA ALA A 36 -23.39 -20.06 6.57
C ALA A 36 -24.40 -19.47 5.57
N GLN A 37 -25.38 -18.71 6.06
CA GLN A 37 -26.35 -18.02 5.20
C GLN A 37 -25.69 -16.92 4.35
N THR A 38 -24.79 -16.12 4.94
CA THR A 38 -24.06 -15.07 4.21
C THR A 38 -23.12 -15.62 3.13
N LEU A 39 -22.65 -16.86 3.25
CA LEU A 39 -21.74 -17.49 2.27
C LEU A 39 -22.44 -17.93 0.98
N LEU A 40 -23.74 -18.24 1.05
CA LEU A 40 -24.47 -18.84 -0.07
C LEU A 40 -25.57 -17.94 -0.62
N SER A 41 -26.06 -16.96 0.16
CA SER A 41 -27.03 -15.96 -0.31
C SER A 41 -26.47 -15.08 -1.43
N THR A 42 -25.16 -14.81 -1.42
CA THR A 42 -24.45 -14.05 -2.46
C THR A 42 -24.38 -14.81 -3.78
N VAL A 43 -24.22 -16.14 -3.74
CA VAL A 43 -24.10 -17.01 -4.92
C VAL A 43 -25.46 -17.31 -5.56
N SER A 44 -26.51 -17.56 -4.76
CA SER A 44 -27.87 -17.78 -5.29
C SER A 44 -28.50 -16.53 -5.93
N TYR A 45 -28.11 -15.33 -5.52
CA TYR A 45 -28.68 -14.08 -6.04
C TYR A 45 -28.19 -13.74 -7.46
N GLU A 46 -26.95 -14.10 -7.83
CA GLU A 46 -26.41 -13.83 -9.18
C GLU A 46 -26.90 -14.84 -10.24
N SER A 47 -27.13 -16.11 -9.87
CA SER A 47 -27.54 -17.16 -10.84
C SER A 47 -29.00 -17.05 -11.30
N SER A 48 -29.90 -16.46 -10.50
CA SER A 48 -31.33 -16.32 -10.86
C SER A 48 -31.66 -15.14 -11.79
N ARG A 49 -30.69 -14.28 -12.15
CA ARG A 49 -30.95 -13.11 -13.02
C ARG A 49 -30.99 -13.41 -14.53
N LYS A 50 -30.67 -14.64 -14.98
CA LYS A 50 -30.68 -15.04 -16.40
C LYS A 50 -31.87 -15.94 -16.76
N SER A 51 -33.11 -15.51 -16.52
CA SER A 51 -34.29 -16.03 -17.24
C SER A 51 -35.51 -15.13 -16.97
N SER A 52 -35.96 -14.38 -17.98
CA SER A 52 -37.20 -13.61 -17.90
C SER A 52 -38.02 -13.76 -19.19
N ALA A 53 -38.94 -14.72 -19.17
CA ALA A 53 -40.14 -14.77 -20.01
C ALA A 53 -41.34 -15.15 -19.12
N PRO A 54 -42.56 -14.64 -19.38
CA PRO A 54 -43.70 -14.79 -18.47
C PRO A 54 -44.26 -16.24 -18.47
N PRO A 55 -44.93 -16.69 -17.40
CA PRO A 55 -45.24 -18.10 -17.21
C PRO A 55 -46.46 -18.51 -18.04
N SER A 56 -46.27 -19.44 -18.96
CA SER A 56 -47.32 -20.37 -19.35
C SER A 56 -47.26 -21.57 -18.42
N SER A 57 -48.39 -21.86 -17.80
CA SER A 57 -48.61 -23.00 -16.92
C SER A 57 -48.38 -24.32 -17.67
N SER A 58 -47.26 -24.99 -17.38
CA SER A 58 -47.09 -26.42 -17.63
C SER A 58 -46.37 -27.09 -16.47
N ILE A 59 -46.88 -28.28 -16.16
CA ILE A 59 -46.56 -29.10 -15.00
C ILE A 59 -45.19 -29.77 -15.22
N GLY A 60 -44.29 -29.56 -14.27
CA GLY A 60 -43.26 -30.53 -13.85
C GLY A 60 -42.01 -30.67 -14.71
N SER A 61 -41.08 -29.70 -14.66
CA SER A 61 -39.65 -30.04 -14.65
C SER A 61 -39.19 -30.09 -13.20
N VAL A 62 -38.83 -31.28 -12.72
CA VAL A 62 -38.14 -31.44 -11.44
C VAL A 62 -36.71 -30.94 -11.66
N ASN A 63 -36.51 -29.63 -11.44
CA ASN A 63 -35.19 -29.00 -11.60
C ASN A 63 -34.26 -29.49 -10.48
N THR A 64 -33.10 -29.99 -10.92
CA THR A 64 -31.95 -30.63 -10.28
C THR A 64 -31.27 -29.82 -9.16
N SER A 65 -32.01 -29.31 -8.18
CA SER A 65 -31.46 -28.62 -6.99
C SER A 65 -31.10 -29.62 -5.88
N GLY A 66 -30.30 -30.64 -6.24
CA GLY A 66 -30.27 -31.95 -5.56
C GLY A 66 -29.86 -31.94 -4.08
N LEU A 67 -28.86 -31.16 -3.66
CA LEU A 67 -28.43 -31.14 -2.25
C LEU A 67 -28.05 -29.75 -1.71
N LEU A 68 -28.08 -28.73 -2.57
CA LEU A 68 -27.70 -27.36 -2.23
C LEU A 68 -28.49 -26.75 -1.06
N PRO A 69 -29.83 -26.93 -0.95
CA PRO A 69 -30.58 -26.40 0.19
C PRO A 69 -30.09 -26.96 1.55
N PHE A 70 -29.57 -28.19 1.58
CA PHE A 70 -29.04 -28.76 2.83
C PHE A 70 -27.72 -28.12 3.25
N LEU A 71 -26.89 -27.71 2.28
CA LEU A 71 -25.68 -26.94 2.54
C LEU A 71 -26.03 -25.54 3.08
N THR A 72 -27.01 -24.85 2.46
CA THR A 72 -27.40 -23.48 2.86
C THR A 72 -28.07 -23.44 4.23
N GLU A 73 -28.91 -24.42 4.53
CA GLU A 73 -29.63 -24.52 5.80
C GLU A 73 -28.77 -25.19 6.90
N GLY A 74 -27.65 -25.82 6.54
CA GLY A 74 -26.81 -26.61 7.45
C GLY A 74 -27.55 -27.81 8.07
N ARG A 75 -28.66 -28.23 7.48
CA ARG A 75 -29.49 -29.33 7.98
C ARG A 75 -28.82 -30.66 7.67
N PHE A 76 -28.77 -31.53 8.67
CA PHE A 76 -28.12 -32.85 8.59
C PHE A 76 -26.60 -32.80 8.44
N ALA A 77 -25.98 -31.63 8.66
CA ALA A 77 -24.53 -31.53 8.72
C ALA A 77 -23.99 -32.43 9.86
N ASP A 78 -23.07 -33.32 9.50
CA ASP A 78 -22.49 -34.32 10.40
C ASP A 78 -21.00 -34.06 10.69
N ALA A 79 -20.47 -32.94 10.19
CA ALA A 79 -19.12 -32.46 10.49
C ALA A 79 -19.01 -30.93 10.35
N LEU A 80 -17.94 -30.37 10.92
CA LEU A 80 -17.50 -29.00 10.69
C LEU A 80 -16.15 -28.97 9.98
N LEU A 81 -16.02 -28.18 8.91
CA LEU A 81 -14.73 -27.83 8.33
C LEU A 81 -14.19 -26.57 8.98
N HIS A 82 -13.00 -26.64 9.57
CA HIS A 82 -12.23 -25.50 10.04
C HIS A 82 -11.27 -25.04 8.96
N ILE A 83 -11.60 -23.91 8.35
CA ILE A 83 -10.77 -23.21 7.38
C ILE A 83 -9.95 -22.17 8.14
N ARG A 84 -8.64 -22.36 8.19
CA ARG A 84 -7.69 -21.40 8.74
C ARG A 84 -7.03 -20.63 7.61
N THR A 85 -6.80 -19.34 7.81
CA THR A 85 -6.01 -18.54 6.87
C THR A 85 -4.62 -18.16 7.35
N SER A 86 -3.80 -17.69 6.42
CA SER A 86 -2.42 -17.25 6.67
C SER A 86 -2.34 -16.14 7.73
N ASP A 87 -3.39 -15.35 7.93
CA ASP A 87 -3.54 -14.36 9.00
C ASP A 87 -4.12 -14.95 10.31
N ASN A 88 -4.15 -16.28 10.44
CA ASN A 88 -4.68 -17.05 11.58
C ASN A 88 -6.18 -16.85 11.87
N LYS A 89 -6.96 -16.26 10.96
CA LYS A 89 -8.42 -16.28 11.10
C LYS A 89 -8.96 -17.69 10.84
N ILE A 90 -9.90 -18.11 11.67
CA ILE A 90 -10.56 -19.41 11.57
C ILE A 90 -12.04 -19.18 11.24
N SER A 91 -12.54 -19.86 10.22
CA SER A 91 -13.96 -19.95 9.90
C SER A 91 -14.40 -21.41 9.90
N SER A 92 -15.56 -21.68 10.50
CA SER A 92 -16.12 -23.02 10.60
C SER A 92 -17.33 -23.15 9.69
N LEU A 93 -17.42 -24.22 8.90
CA LEU A 93 -18.53 -24.47 8.00
C LEU A 93 -19.17 -25.84 8.27
N PRO A 94 -20.50 -25.92 8.49
CA PRO A 94 -21.19 -27.20 8.58
C PRO A 94 -21.26 -27.89 7.20
N VAL A 95 -20.91 -29.17 7.16
CA VAL A 95 -20.87 -29.97 5.92
C VAL A 95 -21.39 -31.39 6.13
N HIS A 96 -21.65 -32.08 5.02
CA HIS A 96 -22.04 -33.49 4.97
C HIS A 96 -20.87 -34.33 4.46
N ARG A 97 -20.27 -35.16 5.33
CA ARG A 97 -19.08 -35.95 4.98
C ARG A 97 -19.29 -36.82 3.75
N ILE A 98 -20.46 -37.45 3.63
CA ILE A 98 -20.79 -38.33 2.51
C ILE A 98 -20.78 -37.61 1.16
N ILE A 99 -21.29 -36.38 1.09
CA ILE A 99 -21.36 -35.60 -0.16
C ILE A 99 -19.96 -35.18 -0.59
N LEU A 100 -19.19 -34.64 0.36
CA LEU A 100 -17.83 -34.19 0.10
C LEU A 100 -16.90 -35.35 -0.29
N ALA A 101 -16.96 -36.47 0.44
CA ALA A 101 -16.16 -37.67 0.14
C ALA A 101 -16.51 -38.28 -1.22
N TYR A 102 -17.79 -38.24 -1.61
CA TYR A 102 -18.24 -38.76 -2.90
C TYR A 102 -17.62 -38.01 -4.09
N ARG A 103 -17.41 -36.69 -3.96
CA ARG A 103 -16.95 -35.82 -5.06
C ARG A 103 -15.47 -35.48 -5.02
N SER A 104 -14.77 -35.81 -3.94
CA SER A 104 -13.37 -35.42 -3.71
C SER A 104 -12.61 -36.49 -2.95
N SER A 105 -11.51 -36.97 -3.55
CA SER A 105 -10.60 -37.91 -2.90
C SER A 105 -9.91 -37.28 -1.68
N PHE A 106 -9.65 -35.97 -1.70
CA PHE A 106 -9.13 -35.23 -0.55
C PHE A 106 -10.06 -35.35 0.66
N PHE A 107 -11.36 -35.10 0.48
CA PHE A 107 -12.33 -35.21 1.58
C PHE A 107 -12.56 -36.65 2.02
N ASN A 108 -12.51 -37.62 1.09
CA ASN A 108 -12.57 -39.03 1.45
C ASN A 108 -11.40 -39.45 2.36
N GLU A 109 -10.18 -39.01 2.04
CA GLU A 109 -8.99 -39.24 2.89
C GLU A 109 -9.11 -38.50 4.23
N LEU A 110 -9.55 -37.24 4.22
CA LEU A 110 -9.73 -36.40 5.42
C LEU A 110 -10.68 -37.05 6.43
N PHE A 111 -11.82 -37.58 5.98
CA PHE A 111 -12.82 -38.16 6.87
C PHE A 111 -12.55 -39.61 7.25
N SER A 112 -11.76 -40.33 6.44
CA SER A 112 -11.38 -41.71 6.74
C SER A 112 -10.28 -41.82 7.79
N ASN A 113 -9.56 -40.72 8.08
CA ASN A 113 -8.45 -40.72 9.03
C ASN A 113 -8.86 -40.11 10.39
N PRO A 114 -9.01 -40.92 11.45
CA PRO A 114 -9.44 -40.44 12.77
C PRO A 114 -8.48 -39.40 13.36
N THR A 115 -7.18 -39.47 13.04
CA THR A 115 -6.15 -38.58 13.57
C THR A 115 -6.24 -37.16 13.01
N GLN A 116 -6.98 -36.95 11.92
CA GLN A 116 -7.21 -35.62 11.34
C GLN A 116 -8.38 -34.87 11.98
N THR A 117 -9.06 -35.49 12.96
CA THR A 117 -10.11 -34.85 13.75
C THR A 117 -9.47 -33.89 14.75
N ALA A 118 -9.74 -32.59 14.61
CA ALA A 118 -9.26 -31.52 15.46
C ALA A 118 -9.91 -31.47 16.86
N GLY A 119 -10.92 -32.32 17.06
CA GLY A 119 -11.75 -32.36 18.25
C GLY A 119 -13.23 -32.43 17.88
N ILE A 120 -14.06 -32.23 18.89
CA ILE A 120 -15.52 -32.24 18.79
C ILE A 120 -16.02 -30.84 19.14
N SER A 121 -16.91 -30.30 18.32
CA SER A 121 -17.54 -29.00 18.56
C SER A 121 -18.47 -29.03 19.78
N SER A 122 -18.86 -27.86 20.26
CA SER A 122 -19.88 -27.74 21.32
C SER A 122 -21.23 -28.38 20.98
N LYS A 123 -21.50 -28.64 19.69
CA LYS A 123 -22.71 -29.33 19.20
C LYS A 123 -22.51 -30.84 19.00
N GLY A 124 -21.37 -31.40 19.42
CA GLY A 124 -21.08 -32.82 19.23
C GLY A 124 -20.61 -33.22 17.83
N LEU A 125 -20.41 -32.26 16.92
CA LEU A 125 -19.94 -32.54 15.56
C LEU A 125 -18.41 -32.65 15.52
N PRO A 126 -17.83 -33.65 14.82
CA PRO A 126 -16.39 -33.72 14.59
C PRO A 126 -15.91 -32.54 13.74
N ILE A 127 -14.75 -32.00 14.11
CA ILE A 127 -14.12 -30.87 13.44
C ILE A 127 -12.93 -31.37 12.61
N TYR A 128 -12.86 -31.01 11.34
CA TYR A 128 -11.75 -31.34 10.46
C TYR A 128 -11.05 -30.07 9.97
N HIS A 129 -9.73 -30.05 10.02
CA HIS A 129 -8.94 -28.94 9.49
C HIS A 129 -8.67 -29.13 8.00
N VAL A 130 -8.95 -28.10 7.20
CA VAL A 130 -8.48 -28.05 5.81
C VAL A 130 -7.13 -27.31 5.75
N PRO A 131 -6.32 -27.50 4.68
CA PRO A 131 -5.09 -26.75 4.48
C PRO A 131 -5.27 -25.24 4.60
N ILE A 132 -4.23 -24.56 5.07
CA ILE A 132 -4.25 -23.11 5.28
C ILE A 132 -4.41 -22.41 3.94
N LEU A 133 -5.41 -21.52 3.85
CA LEU A 133 -5.66 -20.70 2.67
C LEU A 133 -5.04 -19.30 2.83
N PRO A 134 -4.69 -18.61 1.74
CA PRO A 134 -4.24 -17.22 1.82
C PRO A 134 -5.38 -16.32 2.33
N ALA A 135 -5.01 -15.26 3.04
CA ALA A 135 -5.93 -14.21 3.42
C ALA A 135 -6.32 -13.41 2.17
N HIS A 136 -7.54 -13.64 1.66
CA HIS A 136 -8.04 -13.00 0.45
C HIS A 136 -9.49 -12.52 0.61
N ARG A 137 -9.86 -11.42 -0.05
CA ARG A 137 -11.20 -10.79 0.05
C ARG A 137 -12.32 -11.72 -0.44
N SER A 138 -12.05 -12.45 -1.52
CA SER A 138 -13.03 -13.33 -2.20
C SER A 138 -12.96 -14.78 -1.74
N ARG A 139 -12.20 -15.07 -0.69
CA ARG A 139 -12.01 -16.42 -0.14
C ARG A 139 -13.33 -17.15 0.12
N HIS A 140 -14.24 -16.43 0.74
CA HIS A 140 -15.54 -16.94 1.16
C HIS A 140 -16.42 -17.32 -0.04
N GLU A 141 -16.41 -16.48 -1.07
CA GLU A 141 -17.15 -16.72 -2.31
C GLU A 141 -16.54 -17.87 -3.11
N VAL A 142 -15.20 -17.92 -3.23
CA VAL A 142 -14.48 -19.04 -3.86
C VAL A 142 -14.79 -20.37 -3.19
N LEU A 143 -14.73 -20.43 -1.85
CA LEU A 143 -15.09 -21.63 -1.11
C LEU A 143 -16.56 -22.00 -1.30
N GLY A 144 -17.45 -21.00 -1.27
CA GLY A 144 -18.86 -21.16 -1.57
C GLY A 144 -19.08 -21.79 -2.94
N LEU A 145 -18.42 -21.29 -3.99
CA LEU A 145 -18.51 -21.81 -5.36
C LEU A 145 -17.95 -23.23 -5.49
N CYS A 146 -16.82 -23.54 -4.87
CA CYS A 146 -16.27 -24.90 -4.87
C CYS A 146 -17.21 -25.89 -4.18
N LEU A 147 -17.82 -25.50 -3.06
CA LEU A 147 -18.79 -26.33 -2.36
C LEU A 147 -20.11 -26.41 -3.12
N TRP A 148 -20.56 -25.32 -3.73
CA TRP A 148 -21.73 -25.31 -4.58
C TRP A 148 -21.56 -26.30 -5.74
N TRP A 149 -20.38 -26.33 -6.39
CA TRP A 149 -20.02 -27.32 -7.42
C TRP A 149 -20.02 -28.77 -6.90
N ILE A 150 -19.60 -29.00 -5.65
CA ILE A 150 -19.67 -30.32 -5.02
C ILE A 150 -21.13 -30.75 -4.81
N TYR A 151 -21.99 -29.83 -4.38
CA TYR A 151 -23.38 -30.10 -3.99
C TYR A 151 -24.41 -30.01 -5.12
N SER A 152 -24.08 -29.38 -6.24
CA SER A 152 -24.92 -29.43 -7.45
C SER A 152 -25.02 -30.86 -7.98
N LEU A 153 -23.99 -31.69 -7.76
CA LEU A 153 -23.81 -33.03 -8.32
C LEU A 153 -23.79 -33.08 -9.86
N ASP A 154 -24.14 -31.98 -10.52
CA ASP A 154 -24.03 -31.79 -11.95
C ASP A 154 -22.64 -31.22 -12.30
N ASP A 155 -21.95 -31.93 -13.18
CA ASP A 155 -20.65 -31.54 -13.70
C ASP A 155 -20.73 -30.44 -14.78
N GLY A 156 -21.92 -30.16 -15.32
CA GLY A 156 -22.15 -29.21 -16.41
C GLY A 156 -22.76 -27.86 -16.01
N GLU A 157 -23.30 -27.72 -14.80
CA GLU A 157 -24.06 -26.52 -14.39
C GLU A 157 -23.21 -25.33 -13.90
N VAL A 158 -21.92 -25.53 -13.64
CA VAL A 158 -21.12 -24.48 -13.01
C VAL A 158 -20.51 -23.53 -14.02
N THR A 159 -21.23 -22.43 -14.25
CA THR A 159 -20.69 -21.26 -14.94
C THR A 159 -19.78 -20.50 -13.98
N LEU A 160 -18.48 -20.47 -14.28
CA LEU A 160 -17.54 -19.61 -13.58
C LEU A 160 -17.75 -18.16 -14.03
N PRO A 161 -17.54 -17.17 -13.16
CA PRO A 161 -17.60 -15.78 -13.55
C PRO A 161 -16.46 -15.49 -14.53
N GLU A 162 -16.80 -15.16 -15.78
CA GLU A 162 -15.85 -15.04 -16.88
C GLU A 162 -14.85 -13.88 -16.71
N THR A 163 -15.10 -12.94 -15.79
CA THR A 163 -14.27 -11.73 -15.61
C THR A 163 -13.84 -11.44 -14.16
N LYS A 164 -14.31 -12.22 -13.17
CA LYS A 164 -13.90 -12.04 -11.77
C LYS A 164 -12.62 -12.85 -11.50
N TRP A 165 -11.49 -12.35 -11.98
CA TRP A 165 -10.20 -13.07 -11.98
C TRP A 165 -9.73 -13.50 -10.59
N ASP A 166 -10.01 -12.69 -9.59
CA ASP A 166 -9.80 -12.96 -8.17
C ASP A 166 -10.51 -14.24 -7.70
N GLN A 167 -11.68 -14.53 -8.26
CA GLN A 167 -12.44 -15.75 -8.00
C GLN A 167 -11.95 -16.91 -8.86
N VAL A 168 -11.70 -16.70 -10.15
CA VAL A 168 -11.24 -17.76 -11.06
C VAL A 168 -9.90 -18.35 -10.60
N VAL A 169 -8.94 -17.49 -10.26
CA VAL A 169 -7.64 -17.90 -9.70
C VAL A 169 -7.83 -18.62 -8.35
N GLY A 170 -8.69 -18.08 -7.48
CA GLY A 170 -9.01 -18.71 -6.20
C GLY A 170 -9.63 -20.10 -6.38
N ILE A 171 -10.54 -20.26 -7.34
CA ILE A 171 -11.17 -21.54 -7.67
C ILE A 171 -10.14 -22.51 -8.21
N HIS A 172 -9.25 -22.08 -9.10
CA HIS A 172 -8.12 -22.90 -9.54
C HIS A 172 -7.30 -23.41 -8.34
N ARG A 173 -6.95 -22.54 -7.38
CA ARG A 173 -6.20 -22.91 -6.18
C ARG A 173 -6.95 -23.86 -5.25
N VAL A 174 -8.20 -23.55 -4.91
CA VAL A 174 -8.99 -24.33 -3.95
C VAL A 174 -9.40 -25.68 -4.53
N SER A 175 -9.74 -25.73 -5.83
CA SER A 175 -10.04 -26.98 -6.52
C SER A 175 -8.83 -27.91 -6.61
N ASP A 176 -7.61 -27.38 -6.75
CA ASP A 176 -6.38 -28.17 -6.66
C ASP A 176 -6.22 -28.77 -5.25
N ILE A 177 -6.36 -27.97 -4.20
CA ILE A 177 -6.27 -28.42 -2.79
C ILE A 177 -7.32 -29.50 -2.48
N PHE A 178 -8.57 -29.27 -2.88
CA PHE A 178 -9.67 -30.21 -2.68
C PHE A 178 -9.70 -31.34 -3.73
N ARG A 179 -8.70 -31.43 -4.62
CA ARG A 179 -8.60 -32.44 -5.67
C ARG A 179 -9.87 -32.57 -6.53
N LEU A 180 -10.48 -31.43 -6.88
CA LEU A 180 -11.65 -31.30 -7.75
C LEU A 180 -11.20 -31.15 -9.21
N ALA A 181 -10.67 -32.24 -9.80
CA ALA A 181 -9.94 -32.21 -11.07
C ALA A 181 -10.69 -31.52 -12.22
N ARG A 182 -12.01 -31.72 -12.36
CA ARG A 182 -12.79 -31.10 -13.44
C ARG A 182 -12.94 -29.59 -13.28
N LEU A 183 -13.26 -29.14 -12.06
CA LEU A 183 -13.36 -27.71 -11.76
C LEU A 183 -12.00 -27.01 -11.90
N ASN A 184 -10.93 -27.67 -11.46
CA ASN A 184 -9.57 -27.18 -11.63
C ASN A 184 -9.21 -27.05 -13.12
N ALA A 185 -9.45 -28.08 -13.93
CA ALA A 185 -9.17 -28.06 -15.36
C ALA A 185 -9.99 -26.98 -16.11
N TYR A 186 -11.24 -26.75 -15.70
CA TYR A 186 -12.07 -25.69 -16.26
C TYR A 186 -11.51 -24.29 -15.94
N ALA A 187 -11.15 -24.03 -14.68
CA ALA A 187 -10.53 -22.77 -14.28
C ALA A 187 -9.16 -22.56 -14.95
N GLU A 188 -8.32 -23.61 -15.04
CA GLU A 188 -7.03 -23.56 -15.75
C GLU A 188 -7.23 -23.21 -17.23
N ASN A 189 -8.22 -23.81 -17.89
CA ASN A 189 -8.50 -23.50 -19.29
C ASN A 189 -8.94 -22.05 -19.48
N LEU A 190 -9.76 -21.50 -18.59
CA LEU A 190 -10.17 -20.09 -18.63
C LEU A 190 -8.97 -19.15 -18.45
N LEU A 191 -8.15 -19.39 -17.42
CA LEU A 191 -6.94 -18.60 -17.15
C LEU A 191 -5.97 -18.65 -18.32
N ARG A 192 -5.70 -19.85 -18.84
CA ARG A 192 -4.85 -20.05 -20.01
C ARG A 192 -5.39 -19.28 -21.23
N THR A 193 -6.68 -19.42 -21.53
CA THR A 193 -7.30 -18.72 -22.66
C THR A 193 -7.20 -17.21 -22.51
N ALA A 194 -7.42 -16.68 -21.32
CA ALA A 194 -7.33 -15.24 -21.06
C ALA A 194 -5.90 -14.72 -21.23
N ILE A 195 -4.91 -15.42 -20.69
CA ILE A 195 -3.49 -15.04 -20.75
C ILE A 195 -2.94 -15.12 -22.18
N GLU A 196 -3.28 -16.18 -22.92
CA GLU A 196 -2.72 -16.45 -24.26
C GLU A 196 -3.42 -15.68 -25.37
N LYS A 197 -4.67 -15.24 -25.17
CA LYS A 197 -5.45 -14.54 -26.20
C LYS A 197 -4.88 -13.13 -26.48
N PRO A 198 -4.39 -12.83 -27.70
CA PRO A 198 -3.71 -11.56 -27.99
C PRO A 198 -4.58 -10.31 -27.79
N THR A 199 -5.90 -10.46 -27.84
CA THR A 199 -6.86 -9.36 -27.67
C THR A 199 -7.24 -9.08 -26.22
N THR A 200 -6.78 -9.89 -25.26
CA THR A 200 -6.99 -9.61 -23.83
C THR A 200 -6.26 -8.32 -23.45
N PRO A 201 -6.90 -7.38 -22.74
CA PRO A 201 -6.23 -6.18 -22.25
C PRO A 201 -5.03 -6.51 -21.35
N THR A 202 -3.97 -5.70 -21.44
CA THR A 202 -2.76 -5.85 -20.60
C THR A 202 -3.09 -5.75 -19.11
N ASP A 203 -4.05 -4.89 -18.75
CA ASP A 203 -4.52 -4.74 -17.37
C ASP A 203 -5.23 -5.98 -16.84
N GLU A 204 -6.00 -6.71 -17.66
CA GLU A 204 -6.62 -7.95 -17.23
C GLU A 204 -5.58 -9.03 -16.92
N ILE A 205 -4.53 -9.12 -17.74
CA ILE A 205 -3.42 -10.07 -17.53
C ILE A 205 -2.63 -9.71 -16.28
N HIS A 206 -2.41 -8.41 -16.05
CA HIS A 206 -1.80 -7.90 -14.84
C HIS A 206 -2.62 -8.25 -13.59
N VAL A 207 -3.94 -8.09 -13.62
CA VAL A 207 -4.83 -8.51 -12.54
C VAL A 207 -4.73 -10.02 -12.29
N ILE A 208 -4.71 -10.85 -13.34
CA ILE A 208 -4.51 -12.30 -13.20
C ILE A 208 -3.17 -12.60 -12.51
N ALA A 209 -2.09 -11.91 -12.88
CA ALA A 209 -0.78 -12.10 -12.26
C ALA A 209 -0.78 -11.70 -10.77
N GLN A 210 -1.39 -10.56 -10.43
CA GLN A 210 -1.53 -10.10 -9.05
C GLN A 210 -2.35 -11.07 -8.19
N GLU A 211 -3.51 -11.49 -8.69
CA GLU A 211 -4.38 -12.43 -7.99
C GLU A 211 -3.70 -13.81 -7.85
N ALA A 212 -2.95 -14.28 -8.86
CA ALA A 212 -2.17 -15.50 -8.78
C ALA A 212 -1.07 -15.44 -7.71
N ARG A 213 -0.40 -14.30 -7.56
CA ARG A 213 0.56 -14.06 -6.46
C ARG A 213 -0.12 -14.15 -5.11
N ILE A 214 -1.25 -13.45 -4.93
CA ILE A 214 -1.98 -13.40 -3.65
C ILE A 214 -2.51 -14.79 -3.27
N TRP A 215 -3.03 -15.54 -4.24
CA TRP A 215 -3.53 -16.90 -4.03
C TRP A 215 -2.43 -17.97 -3.93
N GLY A 216 -1.17 -17.60 -4.18
CA GLY A 216 -0.02 -18.51 -4.11
C GLY A 216 -0.01 -19.54 -5.25
N VAL A 217 -0.29 -19.10 -6.47
CA VAL A 217 -0.29 -19.92 -7.70
C VAL A 217 0.83 -19.46 -8.63
N PRO A 218 2.11 -19.78 -8.31
CA PRO A 218 3.27 -19.21 -9.01
C PRO A 218 3.35 -19.61 -10.49
N GLY A 219 2.77 -20.75 -10.88
CA GLY A 219 2.71 -21.17 -12.28
C GLY A 219 1.87 -20.23 -13.15
N ILE A 220 0.75 -19.74 -12.62
CA ILE A 220 -0.14 -18.80 -13.32
C ILE A 220 0.42 -17.39 -13.27
N GLU A 221 0.97 -16.98 -12.13
CA GLU A 221 1.64 -15.69 -11.99
C GLU A 221 2.75 -15.53 -13.05
N ARG A 222 3.65 -16.51 -13.12
CA ARG A 222 4.75 -16.50 -14.08
C ARG A 222 4.24 -16.46 -15.53
N ARG A 223 3.27 -17.31 -15.88
CA ARG A 223 2.72 -17.35 -17.25
C ARG A 223 2.05 -16.03 -17.63
N ALA A 224 1.27 -15.44 -16.73
CA ALA A 224 0.64 -14.15 -16.93
C ALA A 224 1.68 -13.03 -17.06
N MET A 225 2.75 -13.08 -16.25
CA MET A 225 3.81 -12.08 -16.31
C MET A 225 4.64 -12.15 -17.58
N GLU A 226 5.03 -13.36 -18.00
CA GLU A 226 5.71 -13.62 -19.28
C GLU A 226 4.85 -13.08 -20.44
N ALA A 227 3.56 -13.42 -20.48
CA ALA A 227 2.65 -12.92 -21.50
C ALA A 227 2.48 -11.39 -21.49
N LEU A 228 2.50 -10.77 -20.31
CA LEU A 228 2.41 -9.30 -20.20
C LEU A 228 3.70 -8.63 -20.69
N MET A 229 4.86 -9.16 -20.32
CA MET A 229 6.16 -8.67 -20.81
C MET A 229 6.26 -8.81 -22.32
N ASP A 230 5.92 -9.97 -22.87
CA ASP A 230 5.97 -10.22 -24.32
C ASP A 230 5.10 -9.24 -25.11
N ARG A 231 3.94 -8.84 -24.57
CA ARG A 231 3.04 -7.87 -25.21
C ARG A 231 3.57 -6.44 -25.17
N VAL A 232 4.18 -6.04 -24.06
CA VAL A 232 4.62 -4.65 -23.86
C VAL A 232 6.02 -4.42 -24.41
N MET A 233 6.90 -5.40 -24.29
CA MET A 233 8.31 -5.34 -24.70
C MET A 233 8.58 -5.95 -26.08
N GLY A 234 7.63 -6.72 -26.63
CA GLY A 234 7.80 -7.33 -27.94
C GLY A 234 8.07 -6.29 -29.03
N SER A 235 8.81 -6.69 -30.07
CA SER A 235 9.08 -5.84 -31.25
C SER A 235 7.79 -5.33 -31.92
N GLU A 236 6.71 -6.09 -31.77
CA GLU A 236 5.35 -5.78 -32.27
C GLU A 236 4.51 -4.91 -31.30
N SER A 237 5.09 -4.45 -30.19
CA SER A 237 4.40 -3.58 -29.23
C SER A 237 4.02 -2.26 -29.91
N SER A 238 2.73 -2.17 -30.23
CA SER A 238 2.16 -0.99 -30.87
C SER A 238 2.00 0.13 -29.84
N ASP A 239 2.06 1.38 -30.30
CA ASP A 239 1.79 2.53 -29.44
C ASP A 239 0.39 2.46 -28.81
N GLN A 240 -0.54 1.75 -29.46
CA GLN A 240 -1.88 1.50 -28.94
C GLN A 240 -1.86 0.62 -27.67
N ILE A 241 -1.02 -0.42 -27.62
CA ILE A 241 -0.89 -1.27 -26.43
C ILE A 241 -0.33 -0.45 -25.26
N LEU A 242 0.71 0.35 -25.51
CA LEU A 242 1.29 1.24 -24.49
C LEU A 242 0.29 2.31 -24.04
N ALA A 243 -0.53 2.83 -24.95
CA ALA A 243 -1.58 3.81 -24.63
C ALA A 243 -2.67 3.22 -23.73
N THR A 244 -3.05 1.95 -23.92
CA THR A 244 -4.09 1.29 -23.11
C THR A 244 -3.58 0.64 -21.84
N THR A 245 -2.28 0.34 -21.75
CA THR A 245 -1.68 -0.27 -20.53
C THR A 245 -1.72 0.70 -19.36
N SER A 246 -2.23 0.28 -18.21
CA SER A 246 -2.25 1.10 -17.00
C SER A 246 -0.86 1.36 -16.42
N PHE A 247 -0.77 2.38 -15.56
CA PHE A 247 0.43 2.66 -14.78
C PHE A 247 0.87 1.45 -13.95
N ASP A 248 -0.04 0.82 -13.22
CA ASP A 248 0.29 -0.29 -12.32
C ASP A 248 0.82 -1.51 -13.08
N ALA A 249 0.23 -1.81 -14.23
CA ALA A 249 0.70 -2.88 -15.11
C ALA A 249 2.13 -2.58 -15.60
N PHE A 250 2.36 -1.36 -16.11
CA PHE A 250 3.68 -0.98 -16.62
C PHE A 250 4.74 -0.89 -15.51
N ALA A 251 4.42 -0.33 -14.35
CA ALA A 251 5.32 -0.26 -13.20
C ALA A 251 5.70 -1.67 -12.70
N THR A 252 4.76 -2.62 -12.74
CA THR A 252 5.06 -4.01 -12.43
C THR A 252 6.05 -4.61 -13.43
N ILE A 253 5.89 -4.35 -14.74
CA ILE A 253 6.84 -4.79 -15.77
C ILE A 253 8.22 -4.17 -15.53
N ALA A 254 8.26 -2.86 -15.24
CA ALA A 254 9.50 -2.14 -14.95
C ALA A 254 10.26 -2.79 -13.78
N GLY A 255 9.56 -3.20 -12.73
CA GLY A 255 10.17 -3.89 -11.58
C GLY A 255 10.69 -5.31 -11.84
N HIS A 256 10.33 -5.94 -12.97
CA HIS A 256 10.78 -7.29 -13.32
C HIS A 256 11.68 -7.33 -14.56
N THR A 257 12.09 -6.17 -15.07
CA THR A 257 12.88 -6.06 -16.31
C THR A 257 14.19 -5.32 -16.07
N ASP A 258 15.17 -5.59 -16.94
CA ASP A 258 16.44 -4.86 -16.93
C ASP A 258 16.22 -3.46 -17.52
N LEU A 259 15.95 -2.49 -16.65
CA LEU A 259 15.63 -1.10 -17.05
C LEU A 259 16.79 -0.38 -17.72
N VAL A 260 18.04 -0.84 -17.57
CA VAL A 260 19.18 -0.30 -18.33
C VAL A 260 18.99 -0.62 -19.81
N LYS A 261 18.62 -1.86 -20.13
CA LYS A 261 18.36 -2.29 -21.51
C LYS A 261 17.03 -1.77 -22.07
N ASN A 262 16.10 -1.42 -21.19
CA ASN A 262 14.74 -1.02 -21.55
C ASN A 262 14.43 0.44 -21.24
N PHE A 263 15.46 1.29 -21.12
CA PHE A 263 15.32 2.73 -20.87
C PHE A 263 14.40 3.39 -21.91
N ASP A 264 14.58 3.04 -23.18
CA ASP A 264 13.75 3.56 -24.29
C ASP A 264 12.28 3.17 -24.18
N LEU A 265 11.98 2.01 -23.57
CA LEU A 265 10.60 1.56 -23.37
C LEU A 265 9.88 2.44 -22.35
N VAL A 266 10.54 2.78 -21.23
CA VAL A 266 9.99 3.69 -20.22
C VAL A 266 9.76 5.08 -20.83
N ARG A 267 10.75 5.58 -21.58
CA ARG A 267 10.66 6.85 -22.31
C ARG A 267 9.48 6.86 -23.29
N ARG A 268 9.36 5.82 -24.12
CA ARG A 268 8.26 5.67 -25.09
C ARG A 268 6.90 5.58 -24.40
N TYR A 269 6.79 4.83 -23.30
CA TYR A 269 5.55 4.72 -22.53
C TYR A 269 5.08 6.07 -21.98
N VAL A 270 5.98 6.83 -21.33
CA VAL A 270 5.66 8.18 -20.80
C VAL A 270 5.24 9.12 -21.95
N ALA A 271 5.95 9.07 -23.08
CA ALA A 271 5.63 9.87 -24.26
C ALA A 271 4.25 9.58 -24.83
N ILE A 272 3.89 8.31 -24.94
CA ILE A 272 2.57 7.91 -25.42
C ILE A 272 1.48 8.31 -24.42
N LYS A 273 1.71 8.06 -23.13
CA LYS A 273 0.73 8.39 -22.09
C LYS A 273 0.44 9.87 -21.98
N SER A 274 1.47 10.72 -22.11
CA SER A 274 1.30 12.18 -22.13
C SER A 274 0.38 12.70 -23.25
N LYS A 275 0.21 11.92 -24.33
CA LYS A 275 -0.66 12.23 -25.47
C LYS A 275 -1.99 11.48 -25.45
N SER A 276 -2.19 10.60 -24.48
CA SER A 276 -3.40 9.78 -24.36
C SER A 276 -4.55 10.53 -23.69
N SER A 277 -5.75 9.94 -23.70
CA SER A 277 -6.91 10.50 -23.02
C SER A 277 -6.76 10.57 -21.49
N HIS A 278 -5.83 9.80 -20.93
CA HIS A 278 -5.58 9.70 -19.49
C HIS A 278 -4.06 9.87 -19.24
N PRO A 279 -3.57 11.13 -19.22
CA PRO A 279 -2.16 11.38 -18.97
C PRO A 279 -1.78 10.95 -17.55
N LEU A 280 -0.53 10.49 -17.41
CA LEU A 280 0.04 10.21 -16.09
C LEU A 280 0.21 11.51 -15.32
N ASP A 281 -0.11 11.47 -14.04
CA ASP A 281 0.21 12.55 -13.12
C ASP A 281 1.73 12.58 -12.82
N ASN A 282 2.21 13.70 -12.30
CA ASN A 282 3.65 13.90 -12.05
C ASN A 282 4.21 12.92 -11.01
N GLU A 283 3.40 12.47 -10.05
CA GLU A 283 3.85 11.51 -9.02
C GLU A 283 4.10 10.15 -9.66
N SER A 284 3.17 9.67 -10.49
CA SER A 284 3.34 8.45 -11.29
C SER A 284 4.57 8.52 -12.21
N ILE A 285 4.77 9.64 -12.92
CA ILE A 285 5.95 9.82 -13.78
C ILE A 285 7.24 9.74 -12.97
N ASN A 286 7.31 10.44 -11.83
CA ASN A 286 8.47 10.41 -10.94
C ASN A 286 8.70 9.01 -10.35
N ALA A 287 7.64 8.29 -9.98
CA ALA A 287 7.73 6.93 -9.46
C ALA A 287 8.30 5.95 -10.49
N LEU A 288 7.95 6.08 -11.77
CA LEU A 288 8.55 5.28 -12.84
C LEU A 288 10.02 5.60 -13.03
N TRP A 289 10.36 6.88 -13.15
CA TRP A 289 11.76 7.29 -13.35
C TRP A 289 12.65 6.95 -12.16
N SER A 290 12.12 6.96 -10.93
CA SER A 290 12.87 6.56 -9.74
C SER A 290 13.31 5.08 -9.74
N GLN A 291 12.68 4.23 -10.55
CA GLN A 291 13.06 2.82 -10.69
C GLN A 291 14.20 2.63 -11.69
N VAL A 292 14.47 3.61 -12.56
CA VAL A 292 15.53 3.53 -13.57
C VAL A 292 16.89 3.77 -12.90
N PRO A 293 17.84 2.82 -12.97
CA PRO A 293 19.18 3.00 -12.43
C PRO A 293 20.02 3.87 -13.37
N PHE A 294 19.82 5.19 -13.31
CA PHE A 294 20.52 6.15 -14.18
C PHE A 294 22.05 6.07 -14.08
N GLU A 295 22.59 5.62 -12.94
CA GLU A 295 24.01 5.42 -12.72
C GLU A 295 24.63 4.35 -13.64
N LEU A 296 23.82 3.42 -14.13
CA LEU A 296 24.25 2.32 -15.00
C LEU A 296 24.04 2.61 -16.49
N LEU A 297 23.41 3.74 -16.83
CA LEU A 297 23.16 4.13 -18.22
C LEU A 297 24.46 4.63 -18.90
N MET A 298 24.51 4.47 -20.22
CA MET A 298 25.60 4.99 -21.03
C MET A 298 25.47 6.51 -21.20
N LEU A 299 26.59 7.20 -21.40
CA LEU A 299 26.60 8.66 -21.53
C LEU A 299 25.71 9.20 -22.67
N PRO A 300 25.63 8.57 -23.87
CA PRO A 300 24.70 8.99 -24.91
C PRO A 300 23.23 8.94 -24.47
N ASP A 301 22.86 7.92 -23.69
CA ASP A 301 21.48 7.76 -23.19
C ASP A 301 21.18 8.82 -22.13
N LEU A 302 22.14 9.15 -21.27
CA LEU A 302 22.02 10.20 -20.26
C LEU A 302 21.92 11.60 -20.91
N ASP A 303 22.67 11.88 -21.98
CA ASP A 303 22.58 13.13 -22.73
C ASP A 303 21.22 13.24 -23.47
N ALA A 304 20.73 12.14 -24.05
CA ALA A 304 19.40 12.09 -24.64
C ALA A 304 18.30 12.29 -23.59
N ALA A 305 18.44 11.66 -22.42
CA ALA A 305 17.52 11.79 -21.30
C ALA A 305 17.46 13.23 -20.78
N TYR A 306 18.61 13.90 -20.66
CA TYR A 306 18.68 15.29 -20.21
C TYR A 306 17.93 16.27 -21.14
N ARG A 307 17.97 16.00 -22.46
CA ARG A 307 17.28 16.80 -23.47
C ARG A 307 15.78 16.52 -23.57
N ASP A 308 15.33 15.37 -23.06
CA ASP A 308 13.92 14.99 -23.09
C ASP A 308 13.13 15.73 -21.99
N PRO A 309 12.12 16.55 -22.33
CA PRO A 309 11.32 17.27 -21.34
C PRO A 309 10.49 16.35 -20.43
N GLN A 310 10.33 15.07 -20.79
CA GLN A 310 9.55 14.10 -20.02
C GLN A 310 10.37 13.33 -18.99
N VAL A 311 11.70 13.43 -19.05
CA VAL A 311 12.59 12.86 -18.05
C VAL A 311 12.89 13.92 -17.00
N PRO A 312 12.62 13.66 -15.71
CA PRO A 312 12.98 14.60 -14.65
C PRO A 312 14.50 14.74 -14.57
N ARG A 313 15.01 15.92 -14.98
CA ARG A 313 16.45 16.22 -15.09
C ARG A 313 17.22 15.93 -13.80
N GLN A 314 16.58 16.08 -12.65
CA GLN A 314 17.18 15.81 -11.34
C GLN A 314 17.74 14.39 -11.19
N PHE A 315 17.10 13.37 -11.78
CA PHE A 315 17.60 11.99 -11.69
C PHE A 315 18.89 11.82 -12.53
N VAL A 316 18.87 12.37 -13.75
CA VAL A 316 20.02 12.35 -14.67
C VAL A 316 21.21 13.12 -14.07
N LEU A 317 20.99 14.35 -13.61
CA LEU A 317 22.04 15.20 -13.06
C LEU A 317 22.64 14.62 -11.77
N ARG A 318 21.82 14.01 -10.90
CA ARG A 318 22.29 13.34 -9.69
C ARG A 318 23.18 12.14 -10.02
N ALA A 319 22.75 11.29 -10.96
CA ALA A 319 23.53 10.13 -11.38
C ALA A 319 24.87 10.54 -12.01
N LEU A 320 24.87 11.55 -12.88
CA LEU A 320 26.07 12.09 -13.50
C LEU A 320 27.00 12.75 -12.49
N ALA A 321 26.47 13.50 -11.51
CA ALA A 321 27.26 14.13 -10.46
C ALA A 321 27.95 13.09 -9.56
N ASN A 322 27.24 12.02 -9.20
CA ASN A 322 27.82 10.88 -8.47
C ASN A 322 28.92 10.21 -9.29
N LYS A 323 28.67 9.96 -10.59
CA LYS A 323 29.66 9.36 -11.48
C LYS A 323 30.91 10.22 -11.61
N LEU A 324 30.73 11.54 -11.72
CA LEU A 324 31.81 12.52 -11.80
C LEU A 324 32.61 12.62 -10.49
N ALA A 325 31.94 12.49 -9.35
CA ALA A 325 32.59 12.44 -8.04
C ALA A 325 33.47 11.18 -7.87
N SER A 326 33.07 10.05 -8.46
CA SER A 326 33.86 8.81 -8.43
C SER A 326 34.92 8.70 -9.53
N GLU A 327 34.64 9.28 -10.69
CA GLU A 327 35.48 9.18 -11.90
C GLU A 327 35.51 10.55 -12.61
N PRO A 328 36.55 11.36 -12.37
CA PRO A 328 36.65 12.73 -12.92
C PRO A 328 36.64 12.81 -14.45
N SER A 329 36.98 11.71 -15.15
CA SER A 329 37.00 11.62 -16.62
C SER A 329 35.67 11.17 -17.24
N ALA A 330 34.69 10.74 -16.44
CA ALA A 330 33.48 10.07 -16.93
C ALA A 330 32.63 10.91 -17.90
N LEU A 331 32.74 12.24 -17.82
CA LEU A 331 31.95 13.19 -18.62
C LEU A 331 32.77 13.94 -19.65
N ASN A 332 33.98 13.49 -19.97
CA ASN A 332 34.78 14.12 -21.01
C ASN A 332 34.01 14.14 -22.34
N GLU A 333 33.38 13.05 -22.76
CA GLU A 333 32.62 13.01 -24.01
C GLU A 333 31.21 13.64 -23.93
N ALA A 334 30.86 14.26 -22.79
CA ALA A 334 29.53 14.83 -22.60
C ALA A 334 29.36 16.15 -23.37
N SER A 335 28.12 16.47 -23.73
CA SER A 335 27.80 17.78 -24.30
C SER A 335 28.12 18.92 -23.31
N PRO A 336 28.56 20.12 -23.77
CA PRO A 336 28.92 21.21 -22.87
C PRO A 336 27.79 21.65 -21.94
N GLU A 337 26.55 21.55 -22.42
CA GLU A 337 25.35 21.87 -21.64
C GLU A 337 25.11 20.86 -20.52
N LEU A 338 25.24 19.55 -20.82
CA LEU A 338 25.09 18.48 -19.83
C LEU A 338 26.18 18.55 -18.77
N PHE A 339 27.43 18.73 -19.21
CA PHE A 339 28.58 18.85 -18.31
C PHE A 339 28.39 20.04 -17.36
N ARG A 340 28.06 21.21 -17.89
CA ARG A 340 27.80 22.42 -17.10
C ARG A 340 26.68 22.21 -16.09
N ALA A 341 25.54 21.67 -16.52
CA ALA A 341 24.39 21.44 -15.65
C ALA A 341 24.69 20.41 -14.55
N THR A 342 25.47 19.38 -14.86
CA THR A 342 25.91 18.38 -13.88
C THR A 342 26.81 18.99 -12.83
N LEU A 343 27.79 19.79 -13.25
CA LEU A 343 28.71 20.47 -12.35
C LEU A 343 27.97 21.47 -11.45
N GLU A 344 27.05 22.25 -12.03
CA GLU A 344 26.21 23.18 -11.27
C GLU A 344 25.38 22.43 -10.22
N HIS A 345 24.70 21.35 -10.62
CA HIS A 345 23.89 20.54 -9.71
C HIS A 345 24.71 19.90 -8.58
N GLY A 346 25.85 19.28 -8.90
CA GLY A 346 26.70 18.61 -7.92
C GLY A 346 27.44 19.55 -6.96
N SER A 347 27.53 20.84 -7.31
CA SER A 347 28.18 21.88 -6.49
C SER A 347 27.21 22.60 -5.53
N ILE A 348 25.90 22.35 -5.65
CA ILE A 348 24.89 22.88 -4.72
C ILE A 348 25.04 22.14 -3.38
N PRO A 349 25.22 22.87 -2.25
CA PRO A 349 25.26 22.24 -0.94
C PRO A 349 23.90 21.66 -0.57
N ASP A 350 23.91 20.46 0.02
CA ASP A 350 22.75 19.79 0.58
C ASP A 350 22.31 20.41 1.92
N GLU A 351 21.29 19.84 2.55
CA GLU A 351 20.78 20.32 3.85
C GLU A 351 21.83 20.26 4.98
N HIS A 352 22.88 19.46 4.82
CA HIS A 352 23.99 19.33 5.77
C HIS A 352 25.19 20.20 5.38
N GLY A 353 25.08 20.99 4.30
CA GLY A 353 26.15 21.83 3.77
C GLY A 353 27.20 21.07 2.95
N GLY A 354 27.02 19.77 2.71
CA GLY A 354 27.90 18.96 1.87
C GLY A 354 27.56 19.09 0.40
N THR A 355 28.55 18.98 -0.49
CA THR A 355 28.34 18.92 -1.94
C THR A 355 28.60 17.50 -2.47
N ILE A 356 27.89 17.09 -3.53
CA ILE A 356 28.14 15.79 -4.17
C ILE A 356 29.53 15.78 -4.79
N ILE A 357 29.88 16.87 -5.46
CA ILE A 357 31.21 17.09 -6.05
C ILE A 357 31.99 17.99 -5.11
N SER A 358 33.10 17.49 -4.56
CA SER A 358 33.97 18.30 -3.70
C SER A 358 34.63 19.41 -4.53
N PRO A 359 34.98 20.57 -3.93
CA PRO A 359 35.64 21.65 -4.66
C PRO A 359 36.90 21.22 -5.42
N ALA A 360 37.69 20.31 -4.82
CA ALA A 360 38.89 19.75 -5.43
C ALA A 360 38.60 18.93 -6.68
N VAL A 361 37.61 18.03 -6.60
CA VAL A 361 37.15 17.24 -7.76
C VAL A 361 36.56 18.15 -8.82
N GLY A 362 35.78 19.17 -8.43
CA GLY A 362 35.23 20.16 -9.36
C GLY A 362 36.32 20.91 -10.15
N TYR A 363 37.42 21.29 -9.51
CA TYR A 363 38.58 21.88 -10.19
C TYR A 363 39.21 20.91 -11.20
N GLU A 364 39.50 19.68 -10.77
CA GLU A 364 40.14 18.66 -11.60
C GLU A 364 39.29 18.33 -12.83
N VAL A 365 37.99 18.15 -12.62
CA VAL A 365 37.01 17.84 -13.67
C VAL A 365 36.94 18.95 -14.72
N VAL A 366 36.84 20.22 -14.31
CA VAL A 366 36.79 21.35 -15.27
C VAL A 366 38.09 21.46 -16.05
N ARG A 367 39.24 21.28 -15.37
CA ARG A 367 40.56 21.26 -16.01
C ARG A 367 40.63 20.19 -17.10
N ASN A 368 40.23 18.96 -16.77
CA ASN A 368 40.28 17.81 -17.68
C ASN A 368 39.31 17.99 -18.86
N TYR A 369 38.10 18.52 -18.62
CA TYR A 369 37.10 18.75 -19.66
C TYR A 369 37.55 19.81 -20.68
N ILE A 370 38.12 20.92 -20.21
CA ILE A 370 38.64 21.98 -21.09
C ILE A 370 39.85 21.46 -21.90
N ALA A 371 40.75 20.71 -21.26
CA ALA A 371 41.91 20.14 -21.94
C ALA A 371 41.53 19.16 -23.05
N THR A 372 40.44 18.40 -22.87
CA THR A 372 39.92 17.46 -23.86
C THR A 372 39.10 18.14 -24.97
N HIS A 373 38.67 19.40 -24.78
CA HIS A 373 37.84 20.17 -25.73
C HIS A 373 38.46 21.51 -26.13
N PRO A 374 39.60 21.52 -26.86
CA PRO A 374 40.29 22.75 -27.25
C PRO A 374 39.48 23.64 -28.21
N GLY A 375 38.41 23.11 -28.83
CA GLY A 375 37.53 23.83 -29.76
C GLY A 375 36.35 24.56 -29.10
N LEU A 376 36.25 24.58 -27.77
CA LEU A 376 35.20 25.34 -27.09
C LEU A 376 35.37 26.84 -27.33
N GLY A 377 34.28 27.54 -27.66
CA GLY A 377 34.31 29.01 -27.75
C GLY A 377 34.68 29.64 -26.40
N GLU A 378 35.39 30.77 -26.41
CA GLU A 378 35.99 31.41 -25.23
C GLU A 378 35.00 31.64 -24.05
N SER A 379 33.72 31.82 -24.35
CA SER A 379 32.68 32.02 -23.33
C SER A 379 32.35 30.78 -22.49
N VAL A 380 32.56 29.58 -23.03
CA VAL A 380 32.21 28.32 -22.35
C VAL A 380 33.21 27.98 -21.24
N PRO A 381 34.54 27.95 -21.47
CA PRO A 381 35.54 27.76 -20.41
C PRO A 381 35.36 28.75 -19.25
N ASP A 382 35.16 30.03 -19.57
CA ASP A 382 34.92 31.08 -18.58
C ASP A 382 33.69 30.80 -17.70
N SER A 383 32.62 30.24 -18.30
CA SER A 383 31.42 29.89 -17.55
C SER A 383 31.62 28.67 -16.64
N LEU A 384 32.41 27.69 -17.07
CA LEU A 384 32.72 26.49 -16.29
C LEU A 384 33.60 26.82 -15.08
N TRP A 385 34.63 27.64 -15.26
CA TRP A 385 35.50 28.06 -14.16
C TRP A 385 34.77 28.84 -13.06
N ARG A 386 33.65 29.52 -13.39
CA ARG A 386 32.82 30.22 -12.39
C ARG A 386 32.01 29.28 -11.49
N LEU A 387 31.81 28.02 -11.90
CA LEU A 387 31.11 27.02 -11.10
C LEU A 387 32.03 26.35 -10.07
N VAL A 388 33.35 26.43 -10.24
CA VAL A 388 34.31 25.88 -9.28
C VAL A 388 34.38 26.76 -8.03
N ARG A 389 34.15 26.16 -6.86
CA ARG A 389 34.17 26.84 -5.56
C ARG A 389 35.61 27.01 -5.03
N PHE A 390 36.42 27.78 -5.75
CA PHE A 390 37.84 28.01 -5.40
C PHE A 390 38.07 28.53 -3.97
N ALA A 391 37.12 29.27 -3.40
CA ALA A 391 37.23 29.77 -2.03
C ALA A 391 37.22 28.66 -0.97
N GLU A 392 36.69 27.48 -1.30
CA GLU A 392 36.52 26.32 -0.42
C GLU A 392 37.56 25.22 -0.63
N LEU A 393 38.46 25.38 -1.61
CA LEU A 393 39.63 24.52 -1.73
C LEU A 393 40.47 24.61 -0.46
N SER A 394 41.25 23.58 -0.12
CA SER A 394 42.30 23.68 0.89
C SER A 394 43.39 24.69 0.46
N ALA A 395 44.31 25.05 1.37
CA ALA A 395 45.41 25.95 1.02
C ALA A 395 46.32 25.32 -0.06
N GLU A 396 46.64 24.04 0.09
CA GLU A 396 47.49 23.26 -0.82
C GLU A 396 46.86 23.12 -2.20
N GLU A 397 45.57 22.76 -2.28
CA GLU A 397 44.84 22.63 -3.56
C GLU A 397 44.70 23.98 -4.27
N PHE A 398 44.51 25.07 -3.52
CA PHE A 398 44.42 26.41 -4.09
C PHE A 398 45.78 26.88 -4.65
N GLU A 399 46.88 26.58 -3.95
CA GLU A 399 48.22 26.86 -4.44
C GLU A 399 48.54 26.04 -5.69
N GLN A 400 48.20 24.75 -5.70
CA GLN A 400 48.33 23.90 -6.88
C GLN A 400 47.54 24.46 -8.07
N ALA A 401 46.29 24.88 -7.85
CA ALA A 401 45.47 25.47 -8.91
C ALA A 401 46.07 26.77 -9.49
N PHE A 402 46.79 27.54 -8.67
CA PHE A 402 47.51 28.74 -9.09
C PHE A 402 48.78 28.38 -9.89
N GLN A 403 49.54 27.37 -9.46
CA GLN A 403 50.75 26.91 -10.14
C GLN A 403 50.45 26.26 -11.49
N ASP A 404 49.36 25.49 -11.57
CA ASP A 404 48.89 24.80 -12.77
C ASP A 404 48.56 25.75 -13.93
N GLY A 405 48.13 26.99 -13.64
CA GLY A 405 47.89 28.03 -14.64
C GLY A 405 46.70 27.82 -15.59
N TYR A 406 45.88 26.79 -15.40
CA TYR A 406 44.70 26.52 -16.25
C TYR A 406 43.50 27.44 -15.96
N ALA A 407 43.32 27.83 -14.69
CA ALA A 407 42.17 28.65 -14.28
C ALA A 407 42.45 30.15 -14.52
N PRO A 408 41.45 30.95 -14.95
CA PRO A 408 41.60 32.38 -15.13
C PRO A 408 42.05 33.08 -13.84
N GLN A 409 43.12 33.88 -13.93
CA GLN A 409 43.73 34.55 -12.77
C GLN A 409 42.75 35.44 -12.00
N ASN A 410 41.82 36.09 -12.69
CA ASN A 410 40.77 36.92 -12.07
C ASN A 410 39.85 36.12 -11.14
N VAL A 411 39.53 34.87 -11.47
CA VAL A 411 38.70 33.98 -10.64
C VAL A 411 39.47 33.55 -9.40
N LEU A 412 40.74 33.15 -9.56
CA LEU A 412 41.62 32.77 -8.45
C LEU A 412 41.85 33.95 -7.49
N LEU A 413 42.19 35.14 -7.99
CA LEU A 413 42.40 36.32 -7.16
C LEU A 413 41.14 36.70 -6.36
N LYS A 414 39.96 36.60 -6.99
CA LYS A 414 38.68 36.86 -6.31
C LYS A 414 38.46 35.85 -5.17
N ALA A 415 38.72 34.58 -5.40
CA ALA A 415 38.62 33.53 -4.39
C ALA A 415 39.61 33.73 -3.24
N MET A 416 40.86 34.12 -3.53
CA MET A 416 41.87 34.46 -2.52
C MET A 416 41.39 35.59 -1.60
N VAL A 417 40.82 36.66 -2.17
CA VAL A 417 40.26 37.77 -1.38
C VAL A 417 39.10 37.31 -0.49
N ILE A 418 38.22 36.43 -0.98
CA ILE A 418 37.12 35.87 -0.18
C ILE A 418 37.67 35.02 0.98
N LYS A 419 38.69 34.21 0.71
CA LYS A 419 39.32 33.32 1.69
C LYS A 419 40.05 34.08 2.79
N LEU A 420 40.73 35.19 2.43
CA LEU A 420 41.37 36.11 3.39
C LEU A 420 40.38 36.94 4.22
N ARG A 421 39.18 37.22 3.68
CA ARG A 421 38.13 37.98 4.36
C ARG A 421 37.26 37.13 5.27
N SER A 422 37.18 35.83 5.04
CA SER A 422 36.44 34.92 5.90
C SER A 422 37.26 34.69 7.16
N PRO A 423 36.85 35.22 8.34
CA PRO A 423 37.59 34.97 9.57
C PRO A 423 37.60 33.46 9.79
N GLN A 424 38.79 32.86 9.77
CA GLN A 424 38.97 31.46 10.15
C GLN A 424 38.29 31.26 11.50
N SER A 425 37.13 30.59 11.54
CA SER A 425 36.59 30.06 12.79
C SER A 425 37.47 28.87 13.19
N GLY A 426 38.68 29.19 13.66
CA GLY A 426 39.60 28.22 14.21
C GLY A 426 38.99 27.67 15.49
N ASN A 427 38.45 26.45 15.42
CA ASN A 427 38.56 25.50 16.52
C ASN A 427 40.06 25.27 16.75
N MET A 428 40.71 26.16 17.50
CA MET A 428 41.96 25.86 18.18
C MET A 428 41.62 25.18 19.50
N SER A 429 41.47 23.86 19.46
CA SER A 429 41.90 23.01 20.58
C SER A 429 43.14 22.28 20.10
N ASP A 430 44.12 22.13 21.00
CA ASP A 430 45.44 21.52 20.79
C ASP A 430 46.55 22.39 20.21
N VAL A 431 46.98 23.43 20.94
CA VAL A 431 48.42 23.69 21.13
C VAL A 431 48.65 24.32 22.52
N ALA A 432 48.97 23.49 23.52
CA ALA A 432 49.69 23.92 24.70
C ALA A 432 50.78 22.89 25.01
N SER A 433 51.97 23.09 24.44
CA SER A 433 53.24 22.55 24.94
C SER A 433 54.40 23.20 24.18
N ILE A 434 55.04 24.18 24.81
CA ILE A 434 56.40 24.64 24.49
C ILE A 434 57.27 24.40 25.75
N PRO A 435 58.61 24.49 25.70
CA PRO A 435 59.54 23.39 25.43
C PRO A 435 60.44 23.11 26.64
N SER A 436 61.19 22.01 26.64
CA SER A 436 62.45 21.96 27.40
C SER A 436 63.50 21.10 26.72
N ILE A 437 64.68 21.71 26.68
CA ILE A 437 65.93 21.34 26.04
C ILE A 437 66.65 20.31 26.91
N SER A 438 67.24 19.26 26.32
CA SER A 438 68.62 18.75 26.54
C SER A 438 68.84 17.38 25.89
N SER A 439 69.98 17.27 25.20
CA SER A 439 70.50 16.16 24.36
C SER A 439 71.16 15.02 25.19
N PRO A 440 72.03 14.15 24.63
CA PRO A 440 71.75 12.98 23.77
C PRO A 440 72.39 11.67 24.32
N SER A 441 71.92 10.49 23.91
CA SER A 441 72.79 9.28 23.94
C SER A 441 72.35 8.18 22.98
N LEU A 442 73.34 7.64 22.27
CA LEU A 442 73.31 6.56 21.30
C LEU A 442 72.93 5.19 21.91
N SER A 443 72.32 4.33 21.07
CA SER A 443 72.70 2.92 20.80
C SER A 443 71.56 1.91 20.78
N ALA A 444 71.35 1.37 19.57
CA ALA A 444 71.30 -0.05 19.22
C ALA A 444 70.30 -1.03 19.90
N ALA A 445 69.40 -1.52 19.04
CA ALA A 445 69.19 -2.93 18.71
C ALA A 445 68.38 -3.87 19.64
N HIS A 446 67.42 -4.53 18.96
CA HIS A 446 66.93 -5.91 19.09
C HIS A 446 65.61 -6.22 19.82
N ALA A 447 64.77 -6.91 19.04
CA ALA A 447 63.88 -8.02 19.38
C ALA A 447 62.49 -7.74 20.00
N ARG A 448 61.48 -7.94 19.14
CA ARG A 448 60.12 -8.50 19.40
C ARG A 448 60.19 -9.91 20.06
N PRO A 449 59.06 -10.55 20.47
CA PRO A 449 57.68 -10.07 20.67
C PRO A 449 56.99 -10.59 21.97
N SER A 450 55.75 -10.13 22.22
CA SER A 450 54.53 -10.96 22.24
C SER A 450 53.59 -10.87 23.47
N VAL A 451 52.30 -10.85 23.10
CA VAL A 451 51.05 -11.29 23.77
C VAL A 451 50.31 -10.38 24.78
N HIS A 452 49.09 -10.05 24.34
CA HIS A 452 47.92 -9.53 25.04
C HIS A 452 47.45 -10.37 26.25
N SER A 453 46.95 -9.71 27.29
CA SER A 453 45.82 -10.21 28.10
C SER A 453 45.14 -9.06 28.86
N VAL A 454 43.82 -8.99 28.70
CA VAL A 454 42.86 -7.98 29.21
C VAL A 454 42.49 -8.31 30.68
N PRO A 455 42.21 -7.31 31.56
CA PRO A 455 41.88 -7.57 32.96
C PRO A 455 40.37 -7.71 33.24
N SER A 456 40.07 -8.51 34.27
CA SER A 456 38.79 -8.64 34.98
C SER A 456 38.57 -7.49 35.98
N VAL A 457 37.31 -7.08 36.19
CA VAL A 457 36.89 -6.31 37.38
C VAL A 457 35.57 -6.86 37.94
N THR A 458 35.61 -7.08 39.24
CA THR A 458 34.60 -7.56 40.21
C THR A 458 33.51 -6.53 40.55
N PRO A 459 32.35 -6.95 41.09
CA PRO A 459 31.32 -6.07 41.64
C PRO A 459 31.42 -5.93 43.17
N VAL A 460 31.05 -4.77 43.72
CA VAL A 460 30.81 -4.57 45.16
C VAL A 460 29.52 -3.76 45.37
N ALA A 461 28.64 -4.33 46.18
CA ALA A 461 27.44 -3.72 46.75
C ALA A 461 27.70 -3.31 48.20
N THR A 462 26.94 -2.34 48.75
CA THR A 462 26.54 -2.18 50.18
C THR A 462 25.51 -1.01 50.22
N ALA A 463 24.21 -1.23 50.44
CA ALA A 463 23.45 -1.31 51.71
C ALA A 463 23.46 0.01 52.53
N THR A 464 22.43 0.55 53.22
CA THR A 464 21.05 0.25 53.71
C THR A 464 20.55 1.61 54.33
N PRO A 465 19.53 1.80 55.24
CA PRO A 465 18.29 1.06 55.61
C PRO A 465 17.01 1.93 55.97
N MET A 466 15.89 1.23 56.30
CA MET A 466 14.81 1.53 57.30
C MET A 466 13.80 2.68 57.05
N ALA A 467 12.49 2.64 57.37
CA ALA A 467 11.60 1.74 58.11
C ALA A 467 10.09 1.96 57.76
N GLU A 468 9.25 1.00 58.19
CA GLU A 468 7.76 0.83 58.24
C GLU A 468 6.92 1.96 58.94
N PRO A 469 5.58 1.82 59.21
CA PRO A 469 4.41 1.39 58.41
C PRO A 469 3.14 2.29 58.63
N ARG A 470 1.99 1.89 58.03
CA ARG A 470 0.54 2.12 58.38
C ARG A 470 -0.36 3.00 57.48
N ASN A 471 -1.35 2.30 56.91
CA ASN A 471 -2.82 2.49 56.94
C ASN A 471 -3.53 3.77 56.44
N SER A 472 -4.62 3.46 55.70
CA SER A 472 -5.96 4.06 55.69
C SER A 472 -6.33 4.91 54.47
N ALA A 473 -7.49 4.55 53.92
CA ALA A 473 -8.24 5.21 52.89
C ALA A 473 -8.47 6.71 53.16
N GLU A 474 -8.38 7.53 52.12
CA GLU A 474 -9.16 8.76 52.03
C GLU A 474 -9.22 9.31 50.59
N ASN A 475 -10.46 9.60 50.19
CA ASN A 475 -10.95 10.46 49.11
C ASN A 475 -9.91 11.29 48.35
N ARG A 476 -9.73 10.99 47.05
CA ARG A 476 -9.17 11.97 46.10
C ARG A 476 -10.27 12.75 45.41
N SER A 477 -10.56 13.90 46.02
CA SER A 477 -11.15 15.07 45.40
C SER A 477 -10.31 15.51 44.19
N LEU A 478 -10.91 15.42 43.00
CA LEU A 478 -10.40 15.96 41.73
C LEU A 478 -10.69 17.47 41.65
N HIS A 479 -9.87 18.30 42.30
CA HIS A 479 -9.90 19.74 42.05
C HIS A 479 -8.51 20.36 42.18
N THR A 480 -7.68 20.21 41.15
CA THR A 480 -6.80 21.29 40.66
C THR A 480 -6.27 20.89 39.29
N ALA A 481 -6.96 21.30 38.23
CA ALA A 481 -6.45 21.19 36.87
C ALA A 481 -5.31 22.22 36.72
N GLY A 482 -4.08 21.79 37.02
CA GLY A 482 -2.90 22.48 36.53
C GLY A 482 -3.02 22.60 35.01
N SER A 483 -2.88 23.81 34.48
CA SER A 483 -2.92 24.13 33.05
C SER A 483 -2.00 23.18 32.27
N VAL A 484 -2.55 22.06 31.79
CA VAL A 484 -1.88 21.17 30.85
C VAL A 484 -1.76 21.98 29.56
N LYS A 485 -0.59 22.59 29.34
CA LYS A 485 -0.23 23.11 28.02
C LYS A 485 -0.21 21.88 27.11
N VAL A 486 -1.26 21.65 26.34
CA VAL A 486 -1.30 20.62 25.29
C VAL A 486 -0.44 21.16 24.14
N PRO A 487 0.82 20.74 23.97
CA PRO A 487 1.77 21.45 23.10
C PRO A 487 1.54 21.24 21.60
N TYR A 488 0.51 20.49 21.20
CA TYR A 488 0.44 19.87 19.87
C TYR A 488 -0.73 20.32 18.98
N LEU A 489 -1.53 21.28 19.41
CA LEU A 489 -2.71 21.70 18.65
C LEU A 489 -2.45 22.95 17.79
N LYS A 490 -1.42 22.92 16.94
CA LYS A 490 -1.55 23.66 15.68
C LYS A 490 -2.42 22.83 14.75
N LEU A 491 -3.73 23.00 14.90
CA LEU A 491 -4.79 22.55 13.99
C LEU A 491 -4.70 23.34 12.66
N ASP A 492 -3.51 23.51 12.09
CA ASP A 492 -3.32 24.10 10.76
C ASP A 492 -3.69 23.06 9.69
N LEU A 493 -4.90 22.51 9.79
CA LEU A 493 -5.52 21.81 8.68
C LEU A 493 -6.06 22.88 7.73
N ASP A 494 -5.57 22.86 6.50
CA ASP A 494 -6.16 23.65 5.43
C ASP A 494 -7.49 23.01 4.99
N TRP A 495 -8.54 23.33 5.74
CA TRP A 495 -9.90 22.90 5.44
C TRP A 495 -10.36 23.34 4.05
N ASN A 496 -9.85 24.46 3.53
CA ASN A 496 -10.21 24.90 2.18
C ASN A 496 -9.58 24.00 1.14
N ALA A 497 -8.30 23.63 1.29
CA ALA A 497 -7.67 22.63 0.43
C ALA A 497 -8.40 21.29 0.49
N LEU A 498 -8.78 20.84 1.69
CA LEU A 498 -9.52 19.58 1.88
C LEU A 498 -10.91 19.61 1.23
N ILE A 499 -11.65 20.70 1.37
CA ILE A 499 -12.94 20.88 0.69
C ILE A 499 -12.77 20.92 -0.82
N ASN A 500 -11.71 21.58 -1.30
CA ASN A 500 -11.40 21.68 -2.72
C ASN A 500 -11.00 20.34 -3.33
N SER A 501 -10.29 19.47 -2.60
CA SER A 501 -9.91 18.14 -3.05
C SER A 501 -11.11 17.19 -3.16
N LYS A 502 -12.20 17.45 -2.42
CA LYS A 502 -13.43 16.65 -2.46
C LYS A 502 -14.54 17.24 -3.34
N LYS A 503 -14.16 17.99 -4.39
CA LYS A 503 -15.07 18.42 -5.47
C LYS A 503 -15.09 17.36 -6.58
N GLY A 504 -16.25 17.07 -7.16
CA GLY A 504 -16.39 16.03 -8.20
C GLY A 504 -17.66 15.21 -8.03
N HIS A 505 -17.95 14.24 -8.89
CA HIS A 505 -19.12 13.36 -8.67
C HIS A 505 -18.91 12.50 -7.40
N TRP A 506 -19.98 12.18 -6.67
CA TRP A 506 -19.84 11.46 -5.38
C TRP A 506 -19.17 10.08 -5.55
N GLU A 507 -19.33 9.47 -6.72
CA GLU A 507 -18.74 8.17 -7.08
C GLU A 507 -17.20 8.16 -7.17
N ASP A 508 -16.60 9.32 -7.41
CA ASP A 508 -15.17 9.49 -7.61
C ASP A 508 -14.46 9.95 -6.33
N LEU A 509 -15.22 10.26 -5.28
CA LEU A 509 -14.65 10.69 -4.01
C LEU A 509 -14.14 9.49 -3.22
N THR A 510 -13.05 9.71 -2.50
CA THR A 510 -12.46 8.74 -1.58
C THR A 510 -12.31 9.36 -0.19
N VAL A 511 -12.18 8.50 0.82
CA VAL A 511 -11.75 8.88 2.17
C VAL A 511 -10.26 8.61 2.25
N ASP A 512 -9.44 9.66 2.23
CA ASP A 512 -7.98 9.53 2.07
C ASP A 512 -7.30 9.26 3.41
N VAL A 513 -7.57 8.08 3.97
CA VAL A 513 -7.03 7.62 5.26
C VAL A 513 -6.20 6.37 5.01
N THR A 514 -4.92 6.43 5.36
CA THR A 514 -4.03 5.27 5.23
C THR A 514 -4.45 4.16 6.18
N LYS A 515 -4.19 2.90 5.80
CA LYS A 515 -4.46 1.74 6.65
C LYS A 515 -3.85 1.88 8.06
N LYS A 516 -2.61 2.38 8.14
CA LYS A 516 -1.92 2.60 9.41
C LYS A 516 -2.65 3.60 10.31
N GLN A 517 -3.12 4.72 9.76
CA GLN A 517 -3.91 5.69 10.52
C GLN A 517 -5.22 5.07 11.00
N MET A 518 -5.89 4.26 10.18
CA MET A 518 -7.11 3.57 10.60
C MET A 518 -6.83 2.56 11.73
N ASP A 519 -5.74 1.81 11.65
CA ASP A 519 -5.31 0.87 12.69
C ASP A 519 -5.00 1.60 14.02
N ASP A 520 -4.34 2.78 13.95
CA ASP A 520 -4.08 3.64 15.11
C ASP A 520 -5.40 4.13 15.75
N VAL A 521 -6.40 4.54 14.95
CA VAL A 521 -7.74 4.95 15.43
C VAL A 521 -8.44 3.79 16.15
N VAL A 522 -8.49 2.60 15.54
CA VAL A 522 -9.17 1.44 16.10
C VAL A 522 -8.49 0.98 17.40
N THR A 523 -7.16 0.98 17.42
CA THR A 523 -6.36 0.61 18.59
C THR A 523 -6.59 1.61 19.72
N SER A 524 -6.54 2.90 19.42
CA SER A 524 -6.80 3.98 20.38
C SER A 524 -8.22 3.89 20.95
N TRP A 525 -9.24 3.73 20.10
CA TRP A 525 -10.64 3.59 20.54
C TRP A 525 -10.87 2.35 21.42
N SER A 526 -10.28 1.22 21.04
CA SER A 526 -10.39 -0.02 21.81
C SER A 526 -9.71 0.11 23.18
N ALA A 527 -8.60 0.84 23.26
CA ALA A 527 -7.95 1.16 24.52
C ALA A 527 -8.83 2.06 25.40
N ILE A 528 -9.39 3.14 24.84
CA ILE A 528 -10.32 4.04 25.57
C ILE A 528 -11.51 3.25 26.16
N LYS A 529 -12.06 2.30 25.40
CA LYS A 529 -13.13 1.40 25.88
C LYS A 529 -12.68 0.47 26.99
N ARG A 530 -11.52 -0.17 26.82
CA ARG A 530 -10.96 -1.08 27.83
C ARG A 530 -10.63 -0.37 29.14
N ASP A 531 -10.16 0.88 29.04
CA ASP A 531 -9.76 1.69 30.18
C ASP A 531 -10.96 2.43 30.82
N ASP A 532 -12.20 2.10 30.41
CA ASP A 532 -13.47 2.70 30.85
C ASP A 532 -13.51 4.23 30.77
N ALA A 533 -12.74 4.79 29.82
CA ALA A 533 -12.57 6.23 29.65
C ALA A 533 -13.55 6.84 28.64
N THR A 534 -14.55 6.09 28.17
CA THR A 534 -15.49 6.53 27.13
C THR A 534 -16.36 7.69 27.59
N GLU A 535 -16.84 7.66 28.83
CA GLU A 535 -17.68 8.72 29.39
C GLU A 535 -16.90 10.04 29.52
N LEU A 536 -15.68 9.97 30.07
CA LEU A 536 -14.78 11.12 30.18
C LEU A 536 -14.40 11.67 28.80
N PHE A 537 -14.08 10.80 27.84
CA PHE A 537 -13.78 11.19 26.46
C PHE A 537 -14.96 11.93 25.81
N GLY A 538 -16.18 11.40 25.99
CA GLY A 538 -17.40 12.02 25.51
C GLY A 538 -17.67 13.37 26.17
N LYS A 539 -17.51 13.46 27.49
CA LYS A 539 -17.67 14.70 28.25
C LYS A 539 -16.71 15.79 27.76
N LEU A 540 -15.42 15.49 27.67
CA LEU A 540 -14.39 16.46 27.24
C LEU A 540 -14.62 16.94 25.80
N THR A 541 -15.00 16.01 24.90
CA THR A 541 -15.30 16.38 23.51
C THR A 541 -16.53 17.29 23.43
N LYS A 542 -17.56 17.00 24.23
CA LYS A 542 -18.79 17.82 24.30
C LYS A 542 -18.54 19.20 24.88
N GLU A 543 -17.80 19.30 25.98
CA GLU A 543 -17.41 20.58 26.58
C GLU A 543 -16.65 21.45 25.58
N CYS A 544 -15.72 20.84 24.82
CA CYS A 544 -15.02 21.53 23.76
C CYS A 544 -15.98 22.00 22.65
N LEU A 545 -16.86 21.12 22.15
CA LEU A 545 -17.84 21.43 21.10
C LEU A 545 -18.78 22.57 21.52
N PHE A 546 -19.32 22.51 22.73
CA PHE A 546 -20.31 23.48 23.25
C PHE A 546 -19.64 24.83 23.52
N SER A 547 -18.36 24.83 23.94
CA SER A 547 -17.59 26.07 24.09
C SER A 547 -17.37 26.82 22.77
N GLN A 548 -17.27 26.09 21.65
CA GLN A 548 -17.07 26.67 20.33
C GLN A 548 -18.38 27.07 19.66
N ASN A 549 -19.49 26.37 19.96
CA ASN A 549 -20.82 26.71 19.46
C ASN A 549 -21.88 26.64 20.59
N PRO A 550 -22.12 27.76 21.31
CA PRO A 550 -23.07 27.80 22.41
C PRO A 550 -24.52 27.46 22.04
N ASN A 551 -24.87 27.50 20.74
CA ASN A 551 -26.24 27.16 20.31
C ASN A 551 -26.59 25.69 20.55
N TYR A 552 -25.60 24.81 20.75
CA TYR A 552 -25.85 23.40 21.11
C TYR A 552 -26.59 23.22 22.42
N GLU A 553 -26.41 24.12 23.39
CA GLU A 553 -27.13 24.07 24.66
C GLU A 553 -28.65 24.23 24.47
N ARG A 554 -29.09 24.86 23.37
CA ARG A 554 -30.51 25.02 23.03
C ARG A 554 -31.09 23.76 22.39
N LEU A 555 -30.30 23.07 21.56
CA LEU A 555 -30.71 21.85 20.84
C LEU A 555 -30.67 20.61 21.73
N TYR A 556 -29.79 20.59 22.74
CA TYR A 556 -29.60 19.47 23.65
C TYR A 556 -29.67 19.97 25.09
N SER A 557 -30.85 19.82 25.70
CA SER A 557 -31.15 20.28 27.07
C SER A 557 -30.28 19.61 28.15
N SER A 558 -29.60 18.52 27.80
CA SER A 558 -28.56 17.89 28.62
C SER A 558 -27.39 17.46 27.71
N PRO A 559 -26.14 17.72 28.10
CA PRO A 559 -24.95 17.21 27.40
C PRO A 559 -25.00 15.69 27.19
N GLU A 560 -25.66 14.94 28.08
CA GLU A 560 -25.79 13.48 27.99
C GLU A 560 -26.66 13.02 26.82
N SER A 561 -27.59 13.85 26.35
CA SER A 561 -28.52 13.53 25.27
C SER A 561 -27.89 13.53 23.87
N PHE A 562 -26.70 14.13 23.70
CA PHE A 562 -25.99 14.13 22.43
C PHE A 562 -25.30 12.77 22.19
N PRO A 563 -25.63 12.01 21.12
CA PRO A 563 -25.23 10.62 20.91
C PRO A 563 -23.78 10.47 20.40
N PHE A 564 -22.86 11.31 20.90
CA PHE A 564 -21.50 11.43 20.40
C PHE A 564 -20.70 10.11 20.45
N ILE A 565 -20.74 9.40 21.59
CA ILE A 565 -20.03 8.13 21.74
C ILE A 565 -20.53 7.09 20.75
N LYS A 566 -21.85 7.10 20.48
CA LYS A 566 -22.43 6.21 19.47
C LYS A 566 -21.94 6.57 18.07
N ILE A 567 -21.82 7.86 17.75
CA ILE A 567 -21.26 8.33 16.47
C ILE A 567 -19.81 7.88 16.34
N ILE A 568 -18.97 8.14 17.34
CA ILE A 568 -17.56 7.75 17.33
C ILE A 568 -17.37 6.23 17.26
N ASP A 569 -18.15 5.46 18.02
CA ASP A 569 -18.09 4.01 17.98
C ASP A 569 -18.52 3.47 16.60
N THR A 570 -19.55 4.06 16.01
CA THR A 570 -20.00 3.74 14.65
C THR A 570 -18.91 4.04 13.64
N ILE A 571 -18.28 5.22 13.70
CA ILE A 571 -17.16 5.61 12.83
C ILE A 571 -16.00 4.62 13.01
N ALA A 572 -15.50 4.43 14.23
CA ALA A 572 -14.34 3.58 14.48
C ALA A 572 -14.58 2.10 14.07
N THR A 573 -15.80 1.58 14.26
CA THR A 573 -16.11 0.17 13.99
C THR A 573 -16.63 -0.11 12.58
N GLN A 574 -17.47 0.75 12.02
CA GLN A 574 -18.02 0.58 10.66
C GLN A 574 -17.03 1.04 9.60
N THR A 575 -16.37 2.19 9.78
CA THR A 575 -15.40 2.69 8.80
C THR A 575 -14.23 1.72 8.62
N HIS A 576 -13.78 1.06 9.71
CA HIS A 576 -12.75 0.01 9.62
C HIS A 576 -13.21 -1.22 8.83
N ARG A 577 -14.50 -1.60 8.92
CA ARG A 577 -15.06 -2.74 8.17
C ARG A 577 -15.29 -2.39 6.70
N SER A 578 -15.70 -1.17 6.42
CA SER A 578 -16.19 -0.75 5.10
C SER A 578 -15.11 -0.16 4.19
N LEU A 579 -14.07 0.49 4.73
CA LEU A 579 -12.92 0.98 3.94
C LEU A 579 -12.18 -0.15 3.20
N GLY A 580 -12.41 -1.41 3.57
CA GLY A 580 -11.84 -2.57 2.88
C GLY A 580 -12.74 -3.25 1.84
N ARG A 581 -14.01 -2.85 1.65
CA ARG A 581 -14.95 -3.63 0.82
C ARG A 581 -15.76 -2.87 -0.23
N ASN A 582 -16.03 -1.57 -0.10
CA ASN A 582 -16.58 -0.78 -1.21
C ASN A 582 -16.49 0.72 -0.89
N HIS A 583 -15.50 1.43 -1.42
CA HIS A 583 -15.30 2.86 -1.11
C HIS A 583 -16.53 3.71 -1.47
N ARG A 584 -17.28 3.34 -2.51
CA ARG A 584 -18.49 4.06 -2.93
C ARG A 584 -19.61 3.97 -1.90
N GLU A 585 -19.81 2.80 -1.28
CA GLU A 585 -20.80 2.63 -0.21
C GLU A 585 -20.45 3.50 1.00
N VAL A 586 -19.16 3.55 1.38
CA VAL A 586 -18.71 4.38 2.52
C VAL A 586 -18.98 5.85 2.28
N VAL A 587 -18.66 6.35 1.09
CA VAL A 587 -18.90 7.76 0.75
C VAL A 587 -20.39 8.05 0.73
N ALA A 588 -21.21 7.17 0.16
CA ALA A 588 -22.66 7.33 0.14
C ALA A 588 -23.28 7.33 1.54
N ASP A 589 -22.83 6.44 2.43
CA ASP A 589 -23.24 6.40 3.83
C ASP A 589 -22.90 7.71 4.54
N LEU A 590 -21.70 8.26 4.30
CA LEU A 590 -21.31 9.54 4.88
C LEU A 590 -22.15 10.69 4.34
N PHE A 591 -22.48 10.69 3.06
CA PHE A 591 -23.36 11.70 2.49
C PHE A 591 -24.77 11.63 3.10
N LEU A 592 -25.29 10.41 3.28
CA LEU A 592 -26.60 10.17 3.92
C LEU A 592 -26.62 10.60 5.39
N ILE A 593 -25.57 10.29 6.15
CA ILE A 593 -25.43 10.72 7.55
C ILE A 593 -25.36 12.24 7.62
N GLY A 594 -24.59 12.88 6.73
CA GLY A 594 -24.45 14.33 6.65
C GLY A 594 -25.79 15.02 6.36
N HIS A 595 -26.54 14.50 5.38
CA HIS A 595 -27.89 14.95 5.06
C HIS A 595 -28.83 14.81 6.25
N MET A 596 -28.83 13.64 6.90
CA MET A 596 -29.66 13.39 8.09
C MET A 596 -29.30 14.33 9.25
N HIS A 597 -28.01 14.55 9.52
CA HIS A 597 -27.53 15.46 10.54
C HIS A 597 -27.99 16.89 10.25
N LYS A 598 -27.89 17.35 9.00
CA LYS A 598 -28.39 18.66 8.63
C LYS A 598 -29.90 18.77 8.85
N ALA A 599 -30.66 17.80 8.33
CA ALA A 599 -32.12 17.84 8.34
C ALA A 599 -32.73 17.68 9.73
N LYS A 600 -32.09 16.90 10.62
CA LYS A 600 -32.65 16.58 11.96
C LYS A 600 -31.99 17.35 13.09
N LEU A 601 -30.72 17.67 12.97
CA LEU A 601 -29.89 18.18 14.07
C LEU A 601 -29.26 19.55 13.75
N GLU A 602 -29.49 20.08 12.55
CA GLU A 602 -28.97 21.36 12.06
C GLU A 602 -27.43 21.49 12.08
N LEU A 603 -26.70 20.36 12.14
CA LEU A 603 -25.22 20.37 12.14
C LEU A 603 -24.69 20.76 10.76
N GLY A 604 -23.65 21.58 10.73
CA GLY A 604 -22.91 21.97 9.53
C GLY A 604 -21.40 21.78 9.65
N LEU A 605 -20.66 22.29 8.66
CA LEU A 605 -19.20 22.13 8.58
C LEU A 605 -18.45 22.64 9.83
N GLU A 606 -18.81 23.80 10.37
CA GLU A 606 -18.13 24.38 11.53
C GLU A 606 -18.30 23.51 12.79
N ASP A 607 -19.42 22.83 12.90
CA ASP A 607 -19.70 21.89 13.99
C ASP A 607 -18.83 20.65 13.90
N TYR A 608 -18.66 20.13 12.69
CA TYR A 608 -17.75 19.03 12.45
C TYR A 608 -16.30 19.41 12.73
N LYS A 609 -15.85 20.62 12.36
CA LYS A 609 -14.52 21.13 12.73
C LYS A 609 -14.33 21.18 14.25
N ALA A 610 -15.32 21.68 14.97
CA ALA A 610 -15.30 21.72 16.43
C ALA A 610 -15.30 20.31 17.05
N MET A 611 -16.02 19.35 16.47
CA MET A 611 -15.96 17.93 16.87
C MET A 611 -14.56 17.35 16.67
N VAL A 612 -13.89 17.63 15.54
CA VAL A 612 -12.49 17.20 15.32
C VAL A 612 -11.59 17.74 16.42
N ALA A 613 -11.65 19.04 16.69
CA ALA A 613 -10.85 19.67 17.73
C ALA A 613 -11.12 19.05 19.12
N GLY A 614 -12.38 18.82 19.45
CA GLY A 614 -12.79 18.20 20.71
C GLY A 614 -12.30 16.77 20.88
N VAL A 615 -12.33 15.95 19.81
CA VAL A 615 -11.76 14.60 19.84
C VAL A 615 -10.26 14.63 20.08
N VAL A 616 -9.53 15.46 19.33
CA VAL A 616 -8.08 15.54 19.44
C VAL A 616 -7.67 16.01 20.84
N TYR A 617 -8.39 16.96 21.41
CA TYR A 617 -8.22 17.39 22.79
C TYR A 617 -8.51 16.24 23.78
N ALA A 618 -9.64 15.56 23.64
CA ALA A 618 -10.04 14.47 24.52
C ALA A 618 -9.01 13.33 24.52
N ILE A 619 -8.44 12.95 23.36
CA ILE A 619 -7.33 11.99 23.26
C ILE A 619 -6.14 12.44 24.11
N GLY A 620 -5.78 13.72 24.03
CA GLY A 620 -4.69 14.32 24.80
C GLY A 620 -4.84 14.08 26.31
N VAL A 621 -6.07 14.10 26.81
CA VAL A 621 -6.41 13.95 28.23
C VAL A 621 -6.61 12.49 28.63
N VAL A 622 -7.47 11.74 27.93
CA VAL A 622 -7.83 10.36 28.34
C VAL A 622 -6.69 9.37 28.09
N ARG A 623 -5.78 9.68 27.17
CA ARG A 623 -4.56 8.90 26.88
C ARG A 623 -3.33 9.52 27.55
N ALA A 624 -3.48 10.20 28.68
CA ALA A 624 -2.34 10.81 29.40
C ALA A 624 -1.29 9.79 29.87
N HIS A 625 -1.66 8.52 30.00
CA HIS A 625 -0.80 7.45 30.50
C HIS A 625 0.09 6.78 29.43
N VAL A 626 -0.12 7.04 28.14
CA VAL A 626 0.74 6.50 27.07
C VAL A 626 1.89 7.46 26.74
N SER A 627 2.88 6.97 26.00
CA SER A 627 4.00 7.82 25.56
C SER A 627 3.50 9.00 24.73
N GLU A 628 4.20 10.11 24.83
CA GLU A 628 3.86 11.35 24.11
C GLU A 628 3.82 11.15 22.60
N GLU A 629 4.77 10.38 22.05
CA GLU A 629 4.82 10.00 20.64
C GLU A 629 3.60 9.17 20.21
N GLN A 630 3.19 8.19 21.02
CA GLN A 630 2.02 7.38 20.72
C GLN A 630 0.74 8.22 20.78
N ARG A 631 0.60 9.07 21.79
CA ARG A 631 -0.54 9.98 21.93
C ARG A 631 -0.63 10.95 20.75
N ALA A 632 0.50 11.52 20.31
CA ALA A 632 0.56 12.41 19.15
C ALA A 632 0.18 11.68 17.85
N ARG A 633 0.65 10.44 17.69
CA ARG A 633 0.29 9.59 16.54
C ARG A 633 -1.21 9.27 16.52
N GLU A 634 -1.78 8.82 17.64
CA GLU A 634 -3.21 8.53 17.78
C GLU A 634 -4.05 9.79 17.51
N ALA A 635 -3.69 10.92 18.12
CA ALA A 635 -4.35 12.21 17.91
C ALA A 635 -4.35 12.64 16.44
N ARG A 636 -3.22 12.50 15.74
CA ARG A 636 -3.11 12.83 14.32
C ARG A 636 -3.94 11.90 13.43
N ALA A 637 -3.98 10.61 13.75
CA ALA A 637 -4.78 9.64 13.01
C ALA A 637 -6.28 9.96 13.12
N TRP A 638 -6.76 10.27 14.32
CA TRP A 638 -8.14 10.73 14.54
C TRP A 638 -8.44 12.06 13.83
N GLN A 639 -7.51 13.00 13.86
CA GLN A 639 -7.65 14.29 13.18
C GLN A 639 -7.87 14.11 11.67
N VAL A 640 -7.03 13.30 11.01
CA VAL A 640 -7.12 13.02 9.57
C VAL A 640 -8.42 12.31 9.21
N LEU A 641 -8.76 11.24 9.94
CA LEU A 641 -10.00 10.49 9.69
C LEU A 641 -11.22 11.39 9.79
N LEU A 642 -11.33 12.12 10.92
CA LEU A 642 -12.51 12.93 11.16
C LEU A 642 -12.56 14.13 10.22
N SER A 643 -11.44 14.74 9.82
CA SER A 643 -11.46 15.83 8.84
C SER A 643 -11.94 15.38 7.46
N GLU A 644 -11.46 14.24 6.98
CA GLU A 644 -11.90 13.63 5.71
C GLU A 644 -13.40 13.35 5.73
N MET A 645 -13.88 12.71 6.79
CA MET A 645 -15.31 12.42 6.96
C MET A 645 -16.14 13.69 7.08
N SER A 646 -15.65 14.70 7.81
CA SER A 646 -16.35 15.97 8.02
C SER A 646 -16.62 16.72 6.71
N VAL A 647 -15.67 16.69 5.78
CA VAL A 647 -15.85 17.31 4.46
C VAL A 647 -16.91 16.58 3.64
N LEU A 648 -16.93 15.26 3.68
CA LEU A 648 -17.95 14.45 2.99
C LEU A 648 -19.34 14.63 3.64
N LEU A 649 -19.43 14.65 4.97
CA LEU A 649 -20.66 14.93 5.72
C LEU A 649 -21.22 16.33 5.40
N ALA A 650 -20.36 17.36 5.42
CA ALA A 650 -20.74 18.72 5.06
C ALA A 650 -21.15 18.88 3.58
N ARG A 651 -20.72 17.95 2.73
CA ARG A 651 -21.18 17.88 1.35
C ARG A 651 -22.54 17.22 1.24
N GLY A 652 -22.80 16.18 2.04
CA GLY A 652 -24.13 15.59 2.22
C GLY A 652 -25.18 16.62 2.67
N GLU A 653 -24.82 17.57 3.53
CA GLU A 653 -25.67 18.71 3.92
C GLU A 653 -26.24 19.50 2.72
N LYS A 654 -25.51 19.54 1.60
CA LYS A 654 -25.90 20.31 0.40
C LYS A 654 -26.70 19.50 -0.61
N MET A 655 -26.92 18.21 -0.35
CA MET A 655 -27.70 17.36 -1.24
C MET A 655 -29.20 17.62 -1.09
N THR A 656 -29.90 17.53 -2.21
CA THR A 656 -31.35 17.46 -2.25
C THR A 656 -31.83 16.03 -1.95
N ASP A 657 -33.07 15.89 -1.47
CA ASP A 657 -33.67 14.57 -1.21
C ASP A 657 -33.68 13.67 -2.46
N GLU A 658 -33.80 14.27 -3.65
CA GLU A 658 -33.77 13.52 -4.92
C GLU A 658 -32.37 13.02 -5.28
N GLU A 659 -31.33 13.80 -5.02
CA GLU A 659 -29.94 13.34 -5.19
C GLU A 659 -29.62 12.21 -4.21
N VAL A 660 -30.11 12.29 -2.96
CA VAL A 660 -29.95 11.21 -1.98
C VAL A 660 -30.66 9.94 -2.44
N LYS A 661 -31.91 10.04 -2.93
CA LYS A 661 -32.65 8.89 -3.48
C LYS A 661 -31.95 8.27 -4.69
N LEU A 662 -31.37 9.10 -5.57
CA LEU A 662 -30.64 8.64 -6.74
C LEU A 662 -29.37 7.89 -6.34
N MET A 663 -28.55 8.51 -5.48
CA MET A 663 -27.35 7.90 -4.92
C MET A 663 -27.66 6.56 -4.24
N MET A 664 -28.71 6.50 -3.41
CA MET A 664 -29.12 5.25 -2.75
C MET A 664 -29.56 4.17 -3.74
N ARG A 665 -30.22 4.56 -4.83
CA ARG A 665 -30.62 3.63 -5.90
C ARG A 665 -29.41 3.06 -6.64
N GLU A 666 -28.41 3.90 -6.91
CA GLU A 666 -27.16 3.52 -7.58
C GLU A 666 -26.31 2.59 -6.70
N VAL A 667 -26.16 2.91 -5.41
CA VAL A 667 -25.39 2.10 -4.45
C VAL A 667 -26.03 0.73 -4.22
N HIS A 668 -27.37 0.68 -4.08
CA HIS A 668 -28.08 -0.56 -3.75
C HIS A 668 -28.60 -1.32 -4.98
N GLY A 669 -28.13 -0.97 -6.19
CA GLY A 669 -28.37 -1.74 -7.41
C GLY A 669 -29.82 -1.76 -7.90
N GLY A 670 -30.58 -0.69 -7.65
CA GLY A 670 -31.91 -0.50 -8.23
C GLY A 670 -31.78 -0.20 -9.72
N GLY A 671 -31.65 -1.24 -10.54
CA GLY A 671 -31.49 -1.12 -12.00
C GLY A 671 -32.55 -0.20 -12.60
N THR A 672 -32.13 1.00 -12.99
CA THR A 672 -32.94 1.86 -13.84
C THR A 672 -32.95 1.26 -15.24
N PRO A 673 -34.12 1.12 -15.90
CA PRO A 673 -34.17 0.68 -17.28
C PRO A 673 -33.53 1.79 -18.13
N VAL A 674 -32.33 1.52 -18.65
CA VAL A 674 -31.67 2.41 -19.61
C VAL A 674 -32.58 2.53 -20.83
N LYS A 675 -33.22 3.69 -20.99
CA LYS A 675 -33.85 4.07 -22.26
C LYS A 675 -32.75 4.19 -23.30
N ARG A 676 -32.64 3.19 -24.17
CA ARG A 676 -31.85 3.21 -25.40
C ARG A 676 -32.42 4.32 -26.31
N GLY A 677 -31.84 5.51 -26.22
CA GLY A 677 -32.08 6.58 -27.20
C GLY A 677 -31.31 6.29 -28.48
N GLY A 678 -31.99 5.70 -29.47
CA GLY A 678 -31.45 5.57 -30.82
C GLY A 678 -31.50 6.92 -31.55
N ASN A 679 -30.34 7.53 -31.74
CA ASN A 679 -30.16 8.65 -32.67
C ASN A 679 -29.94 8.08 -34.08
N TYR A 680 -31.01 7.99 -34.88
CA TYR A 680 -30.90 7.81 -36.32
C TYR A 680 -30.63 9.17 -36.96
N HIS A 681 -29.37 9.45 -37.30
CA HIS A 681 -29.05 10.52 -38.24
C HIS A 681 -29.26 10.02 -39.67
N ALA A 682 -30.25 10.60 -40.34
CA ALA A 682 -30.45 10.49 -41.77
C ALA A 682 -29.34 11.26 -42.52
N GLY A 683 -28.44 10.52 -43.18
CA GLY A 683 -27.47 11.06 -44.13
C GLY A 683 -27.95 10.82 -45.56
N ALA A 684 -28.43 11.88 -46.22
CA ALA A 684 -28.79 11.88 -47.62
C ALA A 684 -27.56 12.05 -48.52
N GLY A 685 -27.43 11.17 -49.51
CA GLY A 685 -27.13 11.54 -50.90
C GLY A 685 -25.67 11.78 -51.32
N ARG A 686 -25.18 10.90 -52.22
CA ARG A 686 -24.53 11.15 -53.53
C ARG A 686 -23.88 9.83 -53.97
N GLY A 687 -24.42 9.11 -54.95
CA GLY A 687 -24.15 9.29 -56.39
C GLY A 687 -22.92 8.45 -56.78
N ARG A 688 -22.99 7.40 -57.61
CA ARG A 688 -23.19 7.40 -59.07
C ARG A 688 -23.15 5.93 -59.60
N PRO A 689 -23.36 5.64 -60.90
CA PRO A 689 -24.37 4.66 -61.34
C PRO A 689 -23.82 3.47 -62.15
N ALA A 690 -24.79 2.62 -62.53
CA ALA A 690 -24.94 1.89 -63.79
C ALA A 690 -24.40 0.44 -63.91
N ASP A 691 -25.34 -0.41 -64.36
CA ASP A 691 -25.19 -1.42 -65.40
C ASP A 691 -24.31 -2.65 -65.13
N ARG A 692 -24.95 -3.80 -64.85
CA ARG A 692 -25.40 -4.75 -65.90
C ARG A 692 -25.92 -6.06 -65.30
N ASP A 693 -27.11 -6.43 -65.74
CA ASP A 693 -27.59 -7.81 -65.81
C ASP A 693 -26.67 -8.66 -66.71
N LYS A 694 -26.45 -9.93 -66.32
CA LYS A 694 -26.85 -11.12 -67.11
C LYS A 694 -26.42 -12.46 -66.48
N CYS A 695 -27.41 -13.33 -66.42
CA CYS A 695 -27.46 -14.80 -66.45
C CYS A 695 -26.14 -15.58 -66.70
N SER A 696 -25.92 -16.65 -65.92
CA SER A 696 -26.28 -18.06 -66.26
C SER A 696 -25.40 -19.01 -65.44
N VAL A 697 -25.98 -19.91 -64.62
CA VAL A 697 -26.20 -21.37 -64.87
C VAL A 697 -24.88 -22.15 -64.87
N MET A 698 -24.69 -23.20 -64.06
CA MET A 698 -25.63 -24.20 -63.53
C MET A 698 -25.80 -24.22 -62.02
#